data_AF-A0A7V3PQP6-F1
#
_entry.id   AF-A0A7V3PQP6-F1
#
_cell.length_a   1.000
_cell.length_b   1.000
_cell.length_c   1.000
_cell.angle_alpha   90.00
_cell.angle_beta   90.00
_cell.angle_gamma   90.00
#
_symmetry.space_group_name_H-M   'P 1'
#
loop_
_entity.id
_entity.type
_entity.pdbx_description
1 polymer ?
#
loop_
_entity_poly.entity_id
_entity_poly.type
_entity_poly.pdbx_seq_one_letter_code
_entity_poly.pdbx_strand_id
1 'polypeptide(L)'
;PDIKWQILWFFAIFIAVFIVLYFVHPAFAITFTPVIILLAFIILALTALVIYIIVQKFEEQMKEIKYEQTGVRTADVGRLSASGAAFRLGISNMRRRKLRSFLTSITLILLTFTVLSATSVVETIRPNRIMLPKTAPYNGLMIRDKTWEPIGEPSARIIRNEFGREHPVAPRAWYFGAKVGEQSFVNINRADMSYAATAMLGLTPEETLVTRPDRFLLPGGRWFRPEDTLVCIIPEAMAAKLGIAREDVGHVYVEVFGTNLKVIGIIDSNRFKKAVDLDGEQITPVDYLLMQEQQAQQQQQAARGGRMSEEELREYIHLAPDQVLIVPYQFVINAGGTLRCVAIKVDDGRKVKEYLDQLVQRVELNIYSGIDGRTYLCSAVATTGVHGTKELLIPILIAAAIVLNTMLGSVYERTREIYIYSSLGLAPTHIAFLFIAEAMVYAVVGAVAGYVFGQMMAKILVALNAMRGLNLNYSSVSTVWSTLVIMITVLLSVIYPARRASDIAMPGIERSWSLPEPKNDAIEMTLPFTMTGDQAIGVNAFLQEYLAAHADYSLGHFSTADITFAPIQTERGEGYELSLMVWLAPYDLGVSERLRLQTVPTEDAEVYAVRAIIERESGDEASWLRVTRNFVNMLRKQFLLWRTFPVGLKAEYGQRGMRALRGEDQAAGET
;
A
#
# COMPACT_ATOMS: atom_id res chain seq x y z
N PRO A 1 -24.63 -5.25 32.17
CA PRO A 1 -25.49 -4.47 31.25
C PRO A 1 -26.17 -5.41 30.27
N ASP A 2 -27.45 -5.19 30.00
CA ASP A 2 -28.26 -6.06 29.15
C ASP A 2 -27.80 -5.97 27.69
N ILE A 3 -27.42 -7.11 27.10
CA ILE A 3 -26.83 -7.21 25.75
C ILE A 3 -27.77 -6.62 24.70
N LYS A 4 -29.08 -6.77 24.90
CA LYS A 4 -30.12 -6.23 24.02
C LYS A 4 -30.02 -4.72 23.86
N TRP A 5 -29.81 -4.00 24.96
CA TRP A 5 -29.67 -2.54 24.94
C TRP A 5 -28.36 -2.10 24.28
N GLN A 6 -27.28 -2.86 24.42
CA GLN A 6 -26.01 -2.54 23.76
C GLN A 6 -26.13 -2.66 22.24
N ILE A 7 -26.78 -3.72 21.75
CA ILE A 7 -27.04 -3.92 20.32
C ILE A 7 -27.94 -2.79 19.79
N LEU A 8 -28.99 -2.44 20.53
CA LEU A 8 -29.91 -1.38 20.13
C LEU A 8 -29.22 -0.01 20.05
N TRP A 9 -28.41 0.36 21.05
CA TRP A 9 -27.64 1.61 21.03
C TRP A 9 -26.59 1.63 19.92
N PHE A 10 -25.89 0.52 19.69
CA PHE A 10 -24.94 0.41 18.59
C PHE A 10 -25.62 0.65 17.23
N PHE A 11 -26.76 0.01 17.00
CA PHE A 11 -27.52 0.16 15.76
C PHE A 11 -28.07 1.59 15.61
N ALA A 12 -28.57 2.19 16.69
CA ALA A 12 -29.04 3.58 16.69
C ALA A 12 -27.91 4.58 16.37
N ILE A 13 -26.72 4.41 16.97
CA ILE A 13 -25.54 5.24 16.68
C ILE A 13 -25.09 5.06 15.23
N PHE A 14 -25.05 3.82 14.74
CA PHE A 14 -24.71 3.53 13.35
C PHE A 14 -25.65 4.22 12.37
N ILE A 15 -26.97 4.13 12.57
CA ILE A 15 -27.96 4.82 11.75
C ILE A 15 -27.78 6.34 11.83
N ALA A 16 -27.56 6.89 13.03
CA ALA A 16 -27.36 8.32 13.19
C ALA A 16 -26.11 8.81 12.43
N VAL A 17 -24.98 8.10 12.55
CA VAL A 17 -23.75 8.42 11.81
C VAL A 17 -23.98 8.28 10.30
N PHE A 18 -24.70 7.26 9.86
CA PHE A 18 -25.04 7.08 8.45
C PHE A 18 -25.88 8.24 7.91
N ILE A 19 -26.91 8.67 8.64
CA ILE A 19 -27.75 9.82 8.26
C ILE A 19 -26.89 11.08 8.12
N VAL A 20 -25.98 11.31 9.06
CA VAL A 20 -25.07 12.46 8.97
C VAL A 20 -24.18 12.34 7.73
N LEU A 21 -23.56 11.19 7.49
CA LEU A 21 -22.72 10.96 6.31
C LEU A 21 -23.51 11.09 5.01
N TYR A 22 -24.77 10.66 4.96
CA TYR A 22 -25.65 10.82 3.80
C TYR A 22 -25.81 12.30 3.42
N PHE A 23 -26.00 13.18 4.39
CA PHE A 23 -26.12 14.62 4.14
C PHE A 23 -24.78 15.30 3.88
N VAL A 24 -23.68 14.77 4.39
CA VAL A 24 -22.41 15.48 4.48
C VAL A 24 -21.42 15.00 3.40
N HIS A 25 -21.34 13.70 3.12
CA HIS A 25 -20.32 13.12 2.24
C HIS A 25 -20.72 13.20 0.75
N PRO A 26 -19.86 13.75 -0.13
CA PRO A 26 -20.20 14.01 -1.54
C PRO A 26 -20.48 12.75 -2.38
N ALA A 27 -19.84 11.61 -2.08
CA ALA A 27 -20.11 10.35 -2.79
C ALA A 27 -21.59 9.92 -2.81
N PHE A 28 -22.38 10.26 -1.77
CA PHE A 28 -23.81 9.95 -1.76
C PHE A 28 -24.60 10.77 -2.79
N ALA A 29 -24.11 11.95 -3.18
CA ALA A 29 -24.73 12.77 -4.22
C ALA A 29 -24.39 12.27 -5.64
N ILE A 30 -23.26 11.58 -5.82
CA ILE A 30 -22.78 11.08 -7.12
C ILE A 30 -23.33 9.67 -7.43
N THR A 31 -23.74 8.92 -6.40
CA THR A 31 -24.19 7.53 -6.54
C THR A 31 -25.67 7.46 -6.89
N PHE A 32 -26.02 6.75 -7.98
CA PHE A 32 -27.42 6.57 -8.43
C PHE A 32 -28.31 5.83 -7.41
N THR A 33 -27.72 4.99 -6.55
CA THR A 33 -28.45 4.20 -5.52
C THR A 33 -27.72 4.23 -4.17
N PRO A 34 -27.90 5.31 -3.36
CA PRO A 34 -27.28 5.45 -2.04
C PRO A 34 -27.56 4.28 -1.06
N VAL A 35 -28.69 3.61 -1.24
CA VAL A 35 -29.14 2.48 -0.40
C VAL A 35 -28.18 1.28 -0.47
N ILE A 36 -27.48 1.08 -1.60
CA ILE A 36 -26.50 -0.02 -1.73
C ILE A 36 -25.31 0.19 -0.78
N ILE A 37 -24.91 1.43 -0.55
CA ILE A 37 -23.82 1.76 0.38
C ILE A 37 -24.22 1.41 1.82
N LEU A 38 -25.45 1.74 2.22
CA LEU A 38 -25.99 1.36 3.54
C LEU A 38 -25.97 -0.16 3.71
N LEU A 39 -26.46 -0.89 2.71
CA LEU A 39 -26.51 -2.35 2.73
C LEU A 39 -25.10 -2.95 2.86
N ALA A 40 -24.11 -2.42 2.13
CA ALA A 40 -22.73 -2.86 2.22
C ALA A 40 -22.14 -2.69 3.64
N PHE A 41 -22.39 -1.55 4.29
CA PHE A 41 -21.95 -1.35 5.68
C PHE A 41 -22.65 -2.28 6.67
N ILE A 42 -23.95 -2.54 6.50
CA ILE A 42 -24.69 -3.49 7.34
C ILE A 42 -24.11 -4.91 7.17
N ILE A 43 -23.85 -5.34 5.94
CA ILE A 43 -23.24 -6.64 5.65
C ILE A 43 -21.85 -6.73 6.30
N LEU A 44 -21.02 -5.69 6.17
CA LEU A 44 -19.69 -5.64 6.78
C LEU A 44 -19.78 -5.76 8.31
N ALA A 45 -20.69 -5.01 8.95
CA ALA A 45 -20.88 -5.04 10.40
C ALA A 45 -21.36 -6.41 10.90
N LEU A 46 -22.32 -7.02 10.21
CA LEU A 46 -22.81 -8.37 10.51
C LEU A 46 -21.69 -9.41 10.33
N THR A 47 -20.91 -9.30 9.25
CA THR A 47 -19.78 -10.20 8.99
C THR A 47 -18.72 -10.11 10.09
N ALA A 48 -18.37 -8.89 10.51
CA ALA A 48 -17.42 -8.67 11.61
C ALA A 48 -17.94 -9.27 12.93
N LEU A 49 -19.24 -9.14 13.21
CA LEU A 49 -19.87 -9.75 14.39
C LEU A 49 -19.80 -11.27 14.34
N VAL A 50 -20.10 -11.88 13.18
CA VAL A 50 -20.01 -13.33 12.98
C VAL A 50 -18.57 -13.82 13.17
N ILE A 51 -17.59 -13.14 12.57
CA ILE A 51 -16.16 -13.45 12.75
C ILE A 51 -15.80 -13.40 14.23
N TYR A 52 -16.22 -12.35 14.95
CA TYR A 52 -15.96 -12.22 16.37
C TYR A 52 -16.52 -13.39 17.19
N ILE A 53 -17.77 -13.79 16.93
CA ILE A 53 -18.41 -14.95 17.60
C ILE A 53 -17.65 -16.25 17.30
N ILE A 54 -17.27 -16.47 16.03
CA ILE A 54 -16.53 -17.67 15.62
C ILE A 54 -15.16 -17.74 16.31
N VAL A 55 -14.41 -16.65 16.32
CA VAL A 55 -13.09 -16.59 16.98
C VAL A 55 -13.22 -16.86 18.49
N GLN A 56 -14.23 -16.28 19.15
CA GLN A 56 -14.47 -16.55 20.58
C GLN A 56 -14.79 -18.02 20.84
N LYS A 57 -15.69 -18.63 20.06
CA LYS A 57 -16.00 -20.06 20.18
C LYS A 57 -14.78 -20.95 19.90
N PHE A 58 -13.99 -20.61 18.88
CA PHE A 58 -12.78 -21.34 18.54
C PHE A 58 -11.76 -21.31 19.68
N GLU A 59 -11.53 -20.14 20.29
CA GLU A 59 -10.66 -20.03 21.47
C GLU A 59 -11.15 -20.87 22.66
N GLU A 60 -12.46 -20.92 22.89
CA GLU A 60 -13.08 -21.70 23.97
C GLU A 60 -12.88 -23.22 23.73
N GLN A 61 -13.14 -23.69 22.52
CA GLN A 61 -12.93 -25.09 22.12
C GLN A 61 -11.45 -25.49 22.16
N MET A 62 -10.55 -24.62 21.73
CA MET A 62 -9.10 -24.87 21.82
C MET A 62 -8.61 -25.00 23.26
N LYS A 63 -9.25 -24.32 24.22
CA LYS A 63 -8.95 -24.48 25.65
C LYS A 63 -9.45 -25.83 26.20
N GLU A 64 -10.63 -26.26 25.79
CA GLU A 64 -11.18 -27.58 26.13
C GLU A 64 -10.28 -28.72 25.63
N ILE A 65 -9.88 -28.69 24.36
CA ILE A 65 -8.99 -29.71 23.78
C ILE A 65 -7.64 -29.77 24.52
N LYS A 66 -7.05 -28.62 24.84
CA LYS A 66 -5.81 -28.58 25.63
C LYS A 66 -6.00 -29.18 27.02
N TYR A 67 -7.12 -28.87 27.68
CA TYR A 67 -7.44 -29.43 28.99
C TYR A 67 -7.55 -30.96 28.94
N GLU A 68 -8.22 -31.52 27.94
CA GLU A 68 -8.35 -32.97 27.76
C GLU A 68 -7.00 -33.68 27.52
N GLN A 69 -6.07 -33.04 26.81
CA GLN A 69 -4.76 -33.63 26.50
C GLN A 69 -3.71 -33.53 27.61
N THR A 70 -3.78 -32.50 28.47
CA THR A 70 -2.74 -32.23 29.48
C THR A 70 -3.20 -32.41 30.93
N GLY A 71 -4.50 -32.52 31.22
CA GLY A 71 -5.04 -32.71 32.58
C GLY A 71 -4.82 -31.54 33.55
N VAL A 72 -3.97 -30.57 33.19
CA VAL A 72 -3.67 -29.37 33.97
C VAL A 72 -4.53 -28.23 33.46
N ARG A 73 -5.35 -27.65 34.35
CA ARG A 73 -5.92 -26.31 34.14
C ARG A 73 -4.78 -25.30 34.17
N THR A 74 -4.11 -25.12 33.05
CA THR A 74 -3.23 -23.96 32.89
C THR A 74 -4.13 -22.74 32.89
N ALA A 75 -4.02 -21.90 33.92
CA ALA A 75 -4.58 -20.56 33.94
C ALA A 75 -3.82 -19.64 32.97
N ASP A 76 -3.46 -20.17 31.79
CA ASP A 76 -2.77 -19.42 30.77
C ASP A 76 -3.85 -18.64 30.03
N VAL A 77 -4.06 -17.42 30.52
CA VAL A 77 -4.86 -16.40 29.85
C VAL A 77 -4.14 -16.14 28.53
N GLY A 78 -4.54 -16.88 27.47
CA GLY A 78 -3.92 -16.77 26.16
C GLY A 78 -3.71 -15.30 25.80
N ARG A 79 -2.53 -14.96 25.27
CA ARG A 79 -2.05 -13.57 25.09
C ARG A 79 -3.13 -12.64 24.49
N LEU A 80 -3.95 -13.14 23.57
CA LEU A 80 -5.08 -12.42 22.97
C LEU A 80 -6.21 -12.09 23.97
N SER A 81 -6.57 -13.00 24.85
CA SER A 81 -7.60 -12.79 25.89
C SER A 81 -7.14 -11.80 26.98
N ALA A 82 -5.85 -11.79 27.33
CA ALA A 82 -5.26 -10.80 28.25
C ALA A 82 -5.26 -9.40 27.62
N SER A 83 -4.85 -9.28 26.36
CA SER A 83 -4.94 -8.03 25.59
C SER A 83 -6.38 -7.52 25.45
N GLY A 84 -7.36 -8.42 25.23
CA GLY A 84 -8.78 -8.06 25.17
C GLY A 84 -9.36 -7.58 26.51
N ALA A 85 -8.91 -8.15 27.63
CA ALA A 85 -9.25 -7.66 28.97
C ALA A 85 -8.62 -6.29 29.24
N ALA A 86 -7.34 -6.11 28.88
CA ALA A 86 -6.64 -4.84 28.95
C ALA A 86 -7.35 -3.75 28.11
N PHE A 87 -7.77 -4.07 26.89
CA PHE A 87 -8.51 -3.13 26.04
C PHE A 87 -9.81 -2.64 26.69
N ARG A 88 -10.60 -3.56 27.28
CA ARG A 88 -11.83 -3.22 28.01
C ARG A 88 -11.55 -2.37 29.25
N LEU A 89 -10.48 -2.67 29.96
CA LEU A 89 -10.06 -1.91 31.14
C LEU A 89 -9.63 -0.49 30.77
N GLY A 90 -8.91 -0.32 29.66
CA GLY A 90 -8.58 0.99 29.08
C GLY A 90 -9.82 1.83 28.76
N ILE A 91 -10.81 1.26 28.06
CA ILE A 91 -12.08 1.93 27.77
C ILE A 91 -12.86 2.29 29.05
N SER A 92 -12.83 1.41 30.06
CA SER A 92 -13.48 1.67 31.35
C SER A 92 -12.85 2.88 32.06
N ASN A 93 -11.53 3.03 31.97
CA ASN A 93 -10.81 4.15 32.58
C ASN A 93 -11.15 5.50 31.93
N MET A 94 -11.36 5.54 30.61
CA MET A 94 -11.86 6.73 29.91
C MET A 94 -13.22 7.19 30.49
N ARG A 95 -14.14 6.25 30.73
CA ARG A 95 -15.46 6.55 31.30
C ARG A 95 -15.41 7.12 32.72
N ARG A 96 -14.38 6.77 33.50
CA ARG A 96 -14.18 7.32 34.86
C ARG A 96 -13.70 8.77 34.82
N ARG A 97 -13.01 9.21 33.76
CA ARG A 97 -12.39 10.54 33.65
C ARG A 97 -12.94 11.34 32.46
N LYS A 98 -14.27 11.54 32.47
CA LYS A 98 -15.05 12.13 31.38
C LYS A 98 -14.49 13.45 30.83
N LEU A 99 -14.09 14.38 31.70
CA LEU A 99 -13.62 15.70 31.28
C LEU A 99 -12.33 15.62 30.47
N ARG A 100 -11.35 14.82 30.93
CA ARG A 100 -10.09 14.64 30.20
C ARG A 100 -10.32 13.98 28.86
N SER A 101 -11.05 12.85 28.86
CA SER A 101 -11.33 12.11 27.63
C SER A 101 -12.10 12.95 26.62
N PHE A 102 -12.96 13.86 27.09
CA PHE A 102 -13.65 14.82 26.24
C PHE A 102 -12.69 15.86 25.63
N LEU A 103 -11.85 16.50 26.45
CA LEU A 103 -10.88 17.49 25.98
C LEU A 103 -9.85 16.88 25.00
N THR A 104 -9.34 15.68 25.28
CA THR A 104 -8.42 14.99 24.36
C THR A 104 -9.09 14.67 23.03
N SER A 105 -10.34 14.23 23.06
CA SER A 105 -11.11 13.94 21.85
C SER A 105 -11.34 15.20 21.04
N ILE A 106 -11.71 16.33 21.66
CA ILE A 106 -11.86 17.62 20.96
C ILE A 106 -10.57 18.04 20.30
N THR A 107 -9.43 17.94 20.98
CA THR A 107 -8.15 18.34 20.40
C THR A 107 -7.80 17.51 19.16
N LEU A 108 -8.09 16.21 19.18
CA LEU A 108 -7.89 15.34 18.03
C LEU A 108 -8.88 15.60 16.90
N ILE A 109 -10.13 15.94 17.21
CA ILE A 109 -11.14 16.37 16.22
C ILE A 109 -10.67 17.64 15.50
N LEU A 110 -10.24 18.66 16.25
CA LEU A 110 -9.75 19.92 15.70
C LEU A 110 -8.48 19.72 14.88
N LEU A 111 -7.56 18.87 15.34
CA LEU A 111 -6.39 18.50 14.56
C LEU A 111 -6.78 17.84 13.24
N THR A 112 -7.69 16.87 13.29
CA THR A 112 -8.16 16.16 12.10
C THR A 112 -8.75 17.12 11.09
N PHE A 113 -9.55 18.08 11.57
CA PHE A 113 -10.07 19.17 10.75
C PHE A 113 -8.96 20.02 10.11
N THR A 114 -7.93 20.40 10.87
CA THR A 114 -6.79 21.18 10.35
C THR A 114 -6.04 20.41 9.27
N VAL A 115 -5.73 19.13 9.49
CA VAL A 115 -5.03 18.28 8.51
C VAL A 115 -5.88 18.09 7.25
N LEU A 116 -7.18 17.84 7.41
CA LEU A 116 -8.11 17.68 6.29
C LEU A 116 -8.26 18.98 5.48
N SER A 117 -8.29 20.13 6.15
CA SER A 117 -8.42 21.44 5.49
C SER A 117 -7.14 21.86 4.76
N ALA A 118 -5.97 21.46 5.27
CA ALA A 118 -4.67 21.77 4.68
C ALA A 118 -4.26 20.83 3.53
N THR A 119 -4.90 19.65 3.42
CA THR A 119 -4.57 18.64 2.40
C THR A 119 -5.39 18.86 1.12
N SER A 120 -4.81 19.59 0.17
CA SER A 120 -5.41 19.77 -1.15
C SER A 120 -4.74 18.87 -2.19
N VAL A 121 -5.52 17.95 -2.75
CA VAL A 121 -5.19 17.17 -3.94
C VAL A 121 -5.62 18.05 -5.10
N VAL A 122 -4.63 18.64 -5.77
CA VAL A 122 -4.85 19.37 -7.01
C VAL A 122 -4.47 18.42 -8.14
N GLU A 123 -5.36 18.26 -9.11
CA GLU A 123 -5.01 17.60 -10.37
C GLU A 123 -4.02 18.49 -11.10
N THR A 124 -2.77 18.05 -11.19
CA THR A 124 -1.75 18.74 -11.98
C THR A 124 -1.58 17.98 -13.28
N ILE A 125 -1.87 18.64 -14.40
CA ILE A 125 -1.59 18.10 -15.72
C ILE A 125 -0.07 18.15 -15.91
N ARG A 126 0.55 16.97 -16.02
CA ARG A 126 1.96 16.88 -16.43
C ARG A 126 2.02 16.41 -17.88
N PRO A 127 2.87 17.02 -18.72
CA PRO A 127 3.09 16.54 -20.07
C PRO A 127 3.80 15.17 -19.99
N ASN A 128 3.11 14.12 -20.41
CA ASN A 128 3.74 12.81 -20.61
C ASN A 128 4.35 12.79 -22.01
N ARG A 129 5.63 12.44 -22.12
CA ARG A 129 6.38 12.44 -23.39
C ARG A 129 6.94 11.06 -23.65
N ILE A 130 6.51 10.45 -24.75
CA ILE A 130 6.94 9.13 -25.18
C ILE A 130 7.74 9.31 -26.47
N MET A 131 9.00 8.86 -26.48
CA MET A 131 9.80 8.85 -27.71
C MET A 131 9.30 7.71 -28.61
N LEU A 132 8.94 8.04 -29.86
CA LEU A 132 8.54 7.06 -30.85
C LEU A 132 9.79 6.56 -31.61
N PRO A 133 9.85 5.28 -32.02
CA PRO A 133 10.96 4.72 -32.78
C PRO A 133 10.91 5.15 -34.26
N LYS A 134 10.67 6.43 -34.51
CA LYS A 134 10.49 7.03 -35.84
C LYS A 134 11.36 8.27 -35.99
N THR A 135 11.85 8.50 -37.21
CA THR A 135 12.64 9.68 -37.55
C THR A 135 11.72 10.83 -37.94
N ALA A 136 11.88 11.98 -37.29
CA ALA A 136 11.04 13.15 -37.58
C ALA A 136 11.40 13.74 -38.97
N PRO A 137 10.44 13.88 -39.91
CA PRO A 137 10.69 14.48 -41.22
C PRO A 137 11.02 15.98 -41.17
N TYR A 138 10.61 16.68 -40.11
CA TYR A 138 10.89 18.09 -39.88
C TYR A 138 10.84 18.44 -38.39
N ASN A 139 11.41 19.58 -38.01
CA ASN A 139 11.24 20.15 -36.67
C ASN A 139 9.89 20.89 -36.59
N GLY A 140 9.04 20.53 -35.63
CA GLY A 140 7.70 21.09 -35.55
C GLY A 140 6.74 20.31 -34.67
N LEU A 141 5.46 20.65 -34.79
CA LEU A 141 4.36 20.09 -34.01
C LEU A 141 3.25 19.60 -34.96
N MET A 142 2.57 18.53 -34.58
CA MET A 142 1.39 18.03 -35.27
C MET A 142 0.33 17.71 -34.21
N ILE A 143 -0.83 18.34 -34.36
CA ILE A 143 -1.97 18.18 -33.46
C ILE A 143 -3.01 17.34 -34.19
N ARG A 144 -3.35 16.18 -33.62
CA ARG A 144 -4.44 15.34 -34.14
C ARG A 144 -5.03 14.47 -33.03
N ASP A 145 -6.21 13.94 -33.31
CA ASP A 145 -6.77 12.89 -32.48
C ASP A 145 -6.05 11.54 -32.70
N LYS A 146 -6.05 10.66 -31.69
CA LYS A 146 -5.37 9.35 -31.75
C LYS A 146 -5.97 8.42 -32.80
N THR A 147 -7.29 8.48 -33.00
CA THR A 147 -8.06 7.62 -33.90
C THR A 147 -8.39 8.31 -35.22
N TRP A 148 -7.72 9.43 -35.52
CA TRP A 148 -7.98 10.27 -36.67
C TRP A 148 -9.41 10.85 -36.70
N GLU A 149 -10.09 10.93 -35.56
CA GLU A 149 -11.40 11.57 -35.48
C GLU A 149 -11.36 13.06 -35.88
N PRO A 150 -12.47 13.61 -36.40
CA PRO A 150 -12.56 15.03 -36.70
C PRO A 150 -12.20 15.89 -35.48
N ILE A 151 -11.22 16.78 -35.64
CA ILE A 151 -10.98 17.84 -34.67
C ILE A 151 -11.81 19.07 -35.08
N GLY A 152 -12.30 19.82 -34.08
CA GLY A 152 -13.15 20.98 -34.35
C GLY A 152 -12.49 21.99 -35.29
N GLU A 153 -13.20 22.45 -36.31
CA GLU A 153 -12.70 23.46 -37.26
C GLU A 153 -12.10 24.72 -36.59
N PRO A 154 -12.66 25.25 -35.47
CA PRO A 154 -12.06 26.39 -34.78
C PRO A 154 -10.60 26.17 -34.36
N SER A 155 -10.17 24.92 -34.16
CA SER A 155 -8.80 24.57 -33.78
C SER A 155 -7.79 25.03 -34.83
N ALA A 156 -8.06 24.83 -36.12
CA ALA A 156 -7.16 25.32 -37.18
C ALA A 156 -7.03 26.85 -37.16
N ARG A 157 -8.13 27.56 -36.89
CA ARG A 157 -8.12 29.04 -36.79
C ARG A 157 -7.35 29.52 -35.57
N ILE A 158 -7.51 28.88 -34.42
CA ILE A 158 -6.77 29.21 -33.19
C ILE A 158 -5.26 29.02 -33.42
N ILE A 159 -4.86 27.85 -33.93
CA ILE A 159 -3.45 27.54 -34.18
C ILE A 159 -2.86 28.46 -35.24
N ARG A 160 -3.60 28.79 -36.31
CA ARG A 160 -3.15 29.75 -37.31
C ARG A 160 -2.98 31.15 -36.73
N ASN A 161 -3.86 31.59 -35.82
CA ASN A 161 -3.73 32.90 -35.17
C ASN A 161 -2.51 32.97 -34.24
N GLU A 162 -2.20 31.87 -33.56
CA GLU A 162 -1.08 31.79 -32.61
C GLU A 162 0.27 31.65 -33.33
N PHE A 163 0.38 30.76 -34.32
CA PHE A 163 1.66 30.40 -34.95
C PHE A 163 1.85 30.97 -36.36
N GLY A 164 0.77 31.26 -37.09
CA GLY A 164 0.80 31.54 -38.53
C GLY A 164 1.56 32.81 -38.95
N ARG A 165 1.92 33.69 -38.01
CA ARG A 165 2.75 34.87 -38.28
C ARG A 165 4.25 34.55 -38.38
N GLU A 166 4.72 33.57 -37.61
CA GLU A 166 6.14 33.21 -37.50
C GLU A 166 6.45 31.87 -38.17
N HIS A 167 5.45 30.99 -38.26
CA HIS A 167 5.62 29.59 -38.62
C HIS A 167 4.58 29.14 -39.65
N PRO A 168 4.96 28.33 -40.65
CA PRO A 168 4.01 27.70 -41.56
C PRO A 168 3.05 26.77 -40.80
N VAL A 169 1.75 26.99 -40.98
CA VAL A 169 0.66 26.18 -40.39
C VAL A 169 -0.14 25.53 -41.51
N ALA A 170 -0.09 24.20 -41.58
CA ALA A 170 -0.75 23.39 -42.60
C ALA A 170 -1.86 22.52 -41.98
N PRO A 171 -3.12 23.01 -41.95
CA PRO A 171 -4.27 22.19 -41.60
C PRO A 171 -4.62 21.23 -42.74
N ARG A 172 -5.07 20.02 -42.40
CA ARG A 172 -5.52 19.02 -43.37
C ARG A 172 -6.94 18.58 -43.09
N ALA A 173 -7.75 18.56 -44.12
CA ALA A 173 -9.15 18.15 -44.06
C ALA A 173 -9.39 16.94 -44.94
N TRP A 174 -10.29 16.06 -44.51
CA TRP A 174 -10.76 14.92 -45.30
C TRP A 174 -12.25 15.00 -45.54
N TYR A 175 -12.65 14.56 -46.72
CA TYR A 175 -14.05 14.35 -47.07
C TYR A 175 -14.26 12.90 -47.51
N PHE A 176 -15.32 12.28 -46.98
CA PHE A 176 -15.82 10.97 -47.39
C PHE A 176 -17.25 11.15 -47.91
N GLY A 177 -17.61 10.47 -49.00
CA GLY A 177 -18.91 10.64 -49.67
C GLY A 177 -20.13 10.12 -48.88
N ALA A 178 -19.92 9.39 -47.78
CA ALA A 178 -20.97 8.90 -46.86
C ALA A 178 -20.40 8.81 -45.43
N LYS A 179 -21.27 8.49 -44.46
CA LYS A 179 -20.85 8.29 -43.06
C LYS A 179 -19.73 7.24 -42.99
N VAL A 180 -18.80 7.42 -42.05
CA VAL A 180 -17.68 6.49 -41.79
C VAL A 180 -18.23 5.06 -41.70
N GLY A 181 -17.92 4.22 -42.69
CA GLY A 181 -18.41 2.83 -42.79
C GLY A 181 -19.32 2.51 -44.00
N GLU A 182 -19.82 3.51 -44.75
CA GLU A 182 -20.60 3.30 -45.99
C GLU A 182 -19.77 3.66 -47.23
N GLN A 183 -19.80 2.80 -48.28
CA GLN A 183 -19.11 3.08 -49.54
C GLN A 183 -19.85 4.15 -50.33
N SER A 184 -19.32 5.37 -50.36
CA SER A 184 -19.76 6.42 -51.27
C SER A 184 -18.54 7.07 -51.90
N PHE A 185 -18.61 7.24 -53.22
CA PHE A 185 -17.51 7.68 -54.05
C PHE A 185 -17.70 9.14 -54.45
N VAL A 186 -16.59 9.87 -54.51
CA VAL A 186 -16.51 11.17 -55.16
C VAL A 186 -16.27 10.91 -56.63
N ASN A 187 -17.30 11.12 -57.45
CA ASN A 187 -17.19 10.96 -58.91
C ASN A 187 -16.50 12.19 -59.50
N ILE A 188 -15.41 11.93 -60.25
CA ILE A 188 -14.68 12.92 -61.04
C ILE A 188 -14.97 12.63 -62.50
N ASN A 189 -15.64 13.56 -63.17
CA ASN A 189 -16.08 13.39 -64.56
C ASN A 189 -15.27 14.30 -65.50
N ARG A 190 -15.01 13.80 -66.71
CA ARG A 190 -14.48 14.59 -67.83
C ARG A 190 -15.07 14.06 -69.12
N ALA A 191 -15.95 14.85 -69.76
CA ALA A 191 -16.73 14.39 -70.91
C ALA A 191 -17.41 13.04 -70.59
N ASP A 192 -17.21 12.00 -71.40
CA ASP A 192 -17.80 10.67 -71.20
C ASP A 192 -16.99 9.76 -70.25
N MET A 193 -15.87 10.25 -69.69
CA MET A 193 -15.02 9.49 -68.77
C MET A 193 -15.33 9.84 -67.32
N SER A 194 -15.34 8.84 -66.44
CA SER A 194 -15.56 9.01 -65.00
C SER A 194 -14.58 8.18 -64.16
N TYR A 195 -14.14 8.76 -63.05
CA TYR A 195 -13.33 8.12 -62.03
C TYR A 195 -14.01 8.23 -60.66
N ALA A 196 -14.13 7.11 -59.96
CA ALA A 196 -14.71 7.06 -58.62
C ALA A 196 -13.58 7.09 -57.58
N ALA A 197 -13.35 8.25 -56.95
CA ALA A 197 -12.43 8.37 -55.81
C ALA A 197 -13.15 8.03 -54.50
N THR A 198 -12.43 7.47 -53.54
CA THR A 198 -13.01 7.12 -52.22
C THR A 198 -13.10 8.33 -51.30
N ALA A 199 -12.17 9.28 -51.42
CA ALA A 199 -12.11 10.46 -50.55
C ALA A 199 -11.48 11.68 -51.24
N MET A 200 -11.65 12.86 -50.64
CA MET A 200 -10.86 14.05 -50.97
C MET A 200 -9.90 14.41 -49.83
N LEU A 201 -8.69 14.80 -50.20
CA LEU A 201 -7.66 15.32 -49.31
C LEU A 201 -7.49 16.82 -49.54
N GLY A 202 -7.79 17.61 -48.51
CA GLY A 202 -7.67 19.05 -48.49
C GLY A 202 -6.33 19.49 -47.91
N LEU A 203 -5.50 20.13 -48.73
CA LEU A 203 -4.16 20.64 -48.33
C LEU A 203 -4.04 22.14 -48.57
N THR A 204 -3.09 22.78 -47.89
CA THR A 204 -2.82 24.21 -48.05
C THR A 204 -1.51 24.47 -48.82
N PRO A 205 -1.27 25.71 -49.30
CA PRO A 205 0.01 26.09 -49.91
C PRO A 205 1.21 25.88 -48.97
N GLU A 206 1.02 26.07 -47.66
CA GLU A 206 2.06 25.93 -46.62
C GLU A 206 2.57 24.50 -46.46
N GLU A 207 1.83 23.49 -46.95
CA GLU A 207 2.21 22.08 -46.88
C GLU A 207 3.56 21.81 -47.58
N THR A 208 3.94 22.64 -48.56
CA THR A 208 5.25 22.64 -49.24
C THR A 208 6.44 22.90 -48.32
N LEU A 209 6.19 23.50 -47.15
CA LEU A 209 7.21 23.76 -46.14
C LEU A 209 7.26 22.64 -45.08
N VAL A 210 6.12 21.97 -44.86
CA VAL A 210 5.93 20.94 -43.84
C VAL A 210 6.33 19.56 -44.36
N THR A 211 5.42 18.83 -45.02
CA THR A 211 5.66 17.48 -45.56
C THR A 211 6.21 17.47 -46.98
N ARG A 212 6.22 18.63 -47.65
CA ARG A 212 6.77 18.84 -49.01
C ARG A 212 6.18 17.90 -50.09
N PRO A 213 4.84 17.78 -50.17
CA PRO A 213 4.19 16.91 -51.14
C PRO A 213 4.40 17.36 -52.60
N ASP A 214 4.76 18.62 -52.82
CA ASP A 214 5.11 19.20 -54.12
C ASP A 214 6.25 18.47 -54.84
N ARG A 215 7.16 17.84 -54.09
CA ARG A 215 8.29 17.07 -54.63
C ARG A 215 7.89 15.81 -55.40
N PHE A 216 6.63 15.39 -55.24
CA PHE A 216 6.06 14.20 -55.87
C PHE A 216 5.22 14.54 -57.10
N LEU A 217 5.08 15.83 -57.44
CA LEU A 217 4.46 16.24 -58.69
C LEU A 217 5.31 15.82 -59.89
N LEU A 218 4.63 15.34 -60.94
CA LEU A 218 5.25 15.10 -62.22
C LEU A 218 5.59 16.44 -62.91
N PRO A 219 6.60 16.46 -63.81
CA PRO A 219 6.95 17.66 -64.56
C PRO A 219 5.74 18.25 -65.30
N GLY A 220 5.59 19.57 -65.26
CA GLY A 220 4.45 20.29 -65.84
C GLY A 220 3.36 20.66 -64.82
N GLY A 221 3.36 20.06 -63.63
CA GLY A 221 2.47 20.43 -62.53
C GLY A 221 3.00 21.56 -61.65
N ARG A 222 2.10 22.21 -60.91
CA ARG A 222 2.42 23.16 -59.83
C ARG A 222 1.63 22.85 -58.56
N TRP A 223 2.13 23.28 -57.41
CA TRP A 223 1.40 23.23 -56.15
C TRP A 223 0.35 24.36 -56.04
N PHE A 224 -0.50 24.26 -55.02
CA PHE A 224 -1.52 25.26 -54.68
C PHE A 224 -0.90 26.59 -54.29
N ARG A 225 -1.57 27.67 -54.67
CA ARG A 225 -1.30 29.05 -54.27
C ARG A 225 -2.44 29.61 -53.41
N PRO A 226 -2.23 30.65 -52.60
CA PRO A 226 -3.27 31.22 -51.74
C PRO A 226 -4.55 31.63 -52.47
N GLU A 227 -4.45 32.04 -53.73
CA GLU A 227 -5.58 32.43 -54.60
C GLU A 227 -6.33 31.26 -55.25
N ASP A 228 -5.79 30.04 -55.17
CA ASP A 228 -6.39 28.87 -55.80
C ASP A 228 -7.60 28.36 -55.01
N THR A 229 -8.78 28.41 -55.62
CA THR A 229 -10.03 27.93 -55.00
C THR A 229 -10.67 26.75 -55.76
N LEU A 230 -10.67 26.80 -57.09
CA LEU A 230 -11.30 25.81 -57.97
C LEU A 230 -10.26 25.06 -58.81
N VAL A 231 -9.33 24.41 -58.13
CA VAL A 231 -8.25 23.63 -58.75
C VAL A 231 -8.13 22.25 -58.08
N CYS A 232 -7.50 21.31 -58.75
CA CYS A 232 -7.17 20.00 -58.18
C CYS A 232 -5.83 19.48 -58.68
N ILE A 233 -5.26 18.58 -57.89
CA ILE A 233 -4.12 17.73 -58.24
C ILE A 233 -4.63 16.30 -58.25
N ILE A 234 -4.36 15.58 -59.32
CA ILE A 234 -4.87 14.21 -59.51
C ILE A 234 -3.73 13.18 -59.51
N PRO A 235 -3.94 11.98 -58.96
CA PRO A 235 -2.99 10.87 -59.08
C PRO A 235 -2.79 10.38 -60.52
N GLU A 236 -1.65 9.75 -60.81
CA GLU A 236 -1.31 9.25 -62.15
C GLU A 236 -2.35 8.25 -62.70
N ALA A 237 -2.85 7.32 -61.87
CA ALA A 237 -3.88 6.37 -62.30
C ALA A 237 -5.21 7.05 -62.65
N MET A 238 -5.56 8.11 -61.90
CA MET A 238 -6.75 8.92 -62.16
C MET A 238 -6.61 9.71 -63.47
N ALA A 239 -5.44 10.32 -63.69
CA ALA A 239 -5.13 11.02 -64.94
C ALA A 239 -5.21 10.09 -66.15
N ALA A 240 -4.63 8.88 -66.06
CA ALA A 240 -4.64 7.90 -67.13
C ALA A 240 -6.07 7.48 -67.52
N LYS A 241 -6.94 7.21 -66.53
CA LYS A 241 -8.35 6.81 -66.78
C LYS A 241 -9.22 7.95 -67.30
N LEU A 242 -8.91 9.19 -66.94
CA LEU A 242 -9.58 10.40 -67.45
C LEU A 242 -8.95 10.95 -68.74
N GLY A 243 -7.99 10.23 -69.33
CA GLY A 243 -7.31 10.62 -70.57
C GLY A 243 -6.57 11.95 -70.48
N ILE A 244 -6.04 12.32 -69.31
CA ILE A 244 -5.31 13.58 -69.07
C ILE A 244 -3.82 13.31 -69.21
N ALA A 245 -3.21 13.84 -70.27
CA ALA A 245 -1.76 13.77 -70.45
C ALA A 245 -1.05 14.86 -69.62
N ARG A 246 0.27 14.73 -69.45
CA ARG A 246 1.08 15.70 -68.69
C ARG A 246 1.07 17.09 -69.34
N GLU A 247 0.93 17.14 -70.66
CA GLU A 247 0.87 18.37 -71.46
C GLU A 247 -0.45 19.13 -71.29
N ASP A 248 -1.52 18.42 -70.91
CA ASP A 248 -2.85 18.99 -70.69
C ASP A 248 -2.99 19.72 -69.35
N VAL A 249 -2.03 19.51 -68.44
CA VAL A 249 -2.02 20.07 -67.10
C VAL A 249 -1.98 21.61 -67.19
N GLY A 250 -2.90 22.26 -66.49
CA GLY A 250 -3.07 23.71 -66.55
C GLY A 250 -4.01 24.21 -67.66
N HIS A 251 -4.58 23.33 -68.48
CA HIS A 251 -5.56 23.68 -69.52
C HIS A 251 -6.85 22.85 -69.45
N VAL A 252 -6.86 21.74 -68.69
CA VAL A 252 -8.00 20.84 -68.56
C VAL A 252 -8.76 21.04 -67.25
N TYR A 253 -10.06 20.76 -67.31
CA TYR A 253 -10.99 20.79 -66.18
C TYR A 253 -11.63 19.41 -65.97
N VAL A 254 -11.91 19.10 -64.72
CA VAL A 254 -12.69 17.93 -64.29
C VAL A 254 -13.87 18.40 -63.45
N GLU A 255 -15.00 17.74 -63.58
CA GLU A 255 -16.21 18.06 -62.85
C GLU A 255 -16.31 17.21 -61.58
N VAL A 256 -16.47 17.87 -60.42
CA VAL A 256 -16.67 17.25 -59.10
C VAL A 256 -17.81 17.99 -58.41
N PHE A 257 -18.85 17.26 -57.99
CA PHE A 257 -20.07 17.84 -57.40
C PHE A 257 -20.70 18.99 -58.21
N GLY A 258 -20.73 18.86 -59.53
CA GLY A 258 -21.26 19.91 -60.43
C GLY A 258 -20.34 21.13 -60.59
N THR A 259 -19.13 21.08 -60.03
CA THR A 259 -18.15 22.18 -60.07
C THR A 259 -16.94 21.80 -60.92
N ASN A 260 -16.56 22.66 -61.86
CA ASN A 260 -15.39 22.46 -62.70
C ASN A 260 -14.10 22.88 -61.96
N LEU A 261 -13.25 21.90 -61.68
CA LEU A 261 -11.93 22.09 -61.08
C LEU A 261 -10.85 22.02 -62.15
N LYS A 262 -9.98 23.02 -62.18
CA LYS A 262 -8.82 23.03 -63.08
C LYS A 262 -7.75 22.06 -62.60
N VAL A 263 -7.29 21.15 -63.45
CA VAL A 263 -6.20 20.23 -63.12
C VAL A 263 -4.87 20.97 -63.23
N ILE A 264 -4.20 21.18 -62.11
CA ILE A 264 -2.94 21.96 -62.04
C ILE A 264 -1.70 21.11 -61.79
N GLY A 265 -1.87 19.80 -61.54
CA GLY A 265 -0.77 18.88 -61.35
C GLY A 265 -1.21 17.42 -61.40
N ILE A 266 -0.28 16.56 -61.79
CA ILE A 266 -0.41 15.11 -61.66
C ILE A 266 0.64 14.65 -60.65
N ILE A 267 0.24 13.84 -59.66
CA ILE A 267 1.13 13.36 -58.60
C ILE A 267 1.52 11.89 -58.82
N ASP A 268 2.80 11.58 -58.59
CA ASP A 268 3.31 10.20 -58.63
C ASP A 268 2.82 9.45 -57.38
N SER A 269 1.87 8.54 -57.56
CA SER A 269 1.24 7.78 -56.49
C SER A 269 2.22 6.92 -55.69
N ASN A 270 3.22 6.32 -56.35
CA ASN A 270 4.18 5.43 -55.69
C ASN A 270 5.16 6.21 -54.79
N ARG A 271 5.55 7.41 -55.22
CA ARG A 271 6.41 8.28 -54.42
C ARG A 271 5.62 8.99 -53.33
N PHE A 272 4.40 9.45 -53.63
CA PHE A 272 3.55 10.14 -52.66
C PHE A 272 3.10 9.23 -51.51
N LYS A 273 2.90 7.93 -51.77
CA LYS A 273 2.63 6.92 -50.73
C LYS A 273 3.70 6.87 -49.63
N LYS A 274 4.93 7.31 -49.91
CA LYS A 274 6.05 7.35 -48.95
C LYS A 274 6.12 8.67 -48.17
N ALA A 275 5.24 9.63 -48.45
CA ALA A 275 5.17 10.89 -47.72
C ALA A 275 4.52 10.65 -46.35
N VAL A 276 5.33 10.72 -45.31
CA VAL A 276 4.91 10.53 -43.92
C VAL A 276 5.08 11.81 -43.10
N ASP A 277 4.26 11.96 -42.07
CA ASP A 277 4.35 13.08 -41.13
C ASP A 277 5.07 12.68 -39.81
N LEU A 278 5.02 13.55 -38.79
CA LEU A 278 5.66 13.36 -37.49
C LEU A 278 5.20 12.08 -36.79
N ASP A 279 3.94 11.69 -36.94
CA ASP A 279 3.41 10.43 -36.42
C ASP A 279 3.89 9.19 -37.20
N GLY A 280 4.57 9.41 -38.33
CA GLY A 280 5.07 8.39 -39.25
C GLY A 280 3.98 7.70 -40.04
N GLU A 281 2.79 8.29 -40.13
CA GLU A 281 1.68 7.80 -40.94
C GLU A 281 1.58 8.57 -42.26
N GLN A 282 0.85 8.03 -43.23
CA GLN A 282 0.66 8.69 -44.53
C GLN A 282 -0.26 9.90 -44.39
N ILE A 283 -0.08 10.92 -45.24
CA ILE A 283 -0.95 12.10 -45.21
C ILE A 283 -2.33 11.89 -45.87
N THR A 284 -2.52 10.75 -46.57
CA THR A 284 -3.78 10.38 -47.20
C THR A 284 -4.84 10.02 -46.14
N PRO A 285 -6.14 10.01 -46.47
CA PRO A 285 -7.18 9.62 -45.52
C PRO A 285 -7.07 8.14 -45.11
N VAL A 286 -7.47 7.84 -43.88
CA VAL A 286 -7.54 6.48 -43.33
C VAL A 286 -8.63 5.66 -44.03
N ASP A 287 -8.33 4.40 -44.32
CA ASP A 287 -9.28 3.39 -44.78
C ASP A 287 -9.92 2.67 -43.58
N TYR A 288 -10.99 3.27 -43.06
CA TYR A 288 -11.71 2.73 -41.90
C TYR A 288 -12.37 1.38 -42.17
N LEU A 289 -12.74 1.11 -43.43
CA LEU A 289 -13.42 -0.13 -43.81
C LEU A 289 -12.43 -1.30 -43.74
N LEU A 290 -11.27 -1.16 -44.38
CA LEU A 290 -10.23 -2.18 -44.37
C LEU A 290 -9.71 -2.44 -42.94
N MET A 291 -9.63 -1.37 -42.12
CA MET A 291 -9.31 -1.49 -40.71
C MET A 291 -10.32 -2.34 -39.93
N GLN A 292 -11.61 -2.13 -40.15
CA GLN A 292 -12.66 -2.88 -39.49
C GLN A 292 -12.66 -4.36 -39.93
N GLU A 293 -12.43 -4.63 -41.21
CA GLU A 293 -12.31 -6.00 -41.75
C GLU A 293 -11.12 -6.75 -41.15
N GLN A 294 -9.95 -6.11 -41.06
CA GLN A 294 -8.76 -6.73 -40.47
C GLN A 294 -8.94 -6.98 -38.97
N GLN A 295 -9.63 -6.07 -38.26
CA GLN A 295 -9.97 -6.26 -36.85
C GLN A 295 -10.93 -7.44 -36.64
N ALA A 296 -11.95 -7.58 -37.50
CA ALA A 296 -12.88 -8.72 -37.44
C ALA A 296 -12.15 -10.06 -37.71
N GLN A 297 -11.21 -10.07 -38.66
CA GLN A 297 -10.38 -11.25 -38.95
C GLN A 297 -9.41 -11.59 -37.81
N GLN A 298 -8.79 -10.57 -37.19
CA GLN A 298 -7.90 -10.75 -36.03
C GLN A 298 -8.67 -11.24 -34.79
N GLN A 299 -9.88 -10.74 -34.54
CA GLN A 299 -10.75 -11.25 -33.47
C GLN A 299 -11.16 -12.71 -33.72
N GLN A 300 -11.43 -13.11 -34.97
CA GLN A 300 -11.69 -14.51 -35.32
C GLN A 300 -10.46 -15.41 -35.15
N GLN A 301 -9.24 -14.92 -35.38
CA GLN A 301 -8.00 -15.67 -35.14
C GLN A 301 -7.64 -15.75 -33.66
N ALA A 302 -7.89 -14.70 -32.87
CA ALA A 302 -7.69 -14.71 -31.42
C ALA A 302 -8.63 -15.71 -30.73
N ALA A 303 -9.86 -15.87 -31.22
CA ALA A 303 -10.80 -16.90 -30.78
C ALA A 303 -10.30 -18.35 -31.06
N ARG A 304 -9.28 -18.53 -31.91
CA ARG A 304 -8.62 -19.83 -32.19
C ARG A 304 -7.31 -20.04 -31.41
N GLY A 305 -7.07 -19.29 -30.33
CA GLY A 305 -5.99 -19.57 -29.37
C GLY A 305 -4.65 -18.88 -29.63
N GLY A 306 -4.60 -17.88 -30.52
CA GLY A 306 -3.41 -17.04 -30.70
C GLY A 306 -3.25 -16.02 -29.57
N ARG A 307 -2.09 -16.01 -28.90
CA ARG A 307 -1.72 -14.95 -27.95
C ARG A 307 -1.67 -13.60 -28.68
N MET A 308 -2.48 -12.66 -28.24
CA MET A 308 -2.48 -11.28 -28.73
C MET A 308 -1.41 -10.51 -27.95
N SER A 309 -0.40 -9.97 -28.62
CA SER A 309 0.47 -8.95 -28.04
C SER A 309 -0.27 -7.62 -28.07
N GLU A 310 -0.79 -7.20 -26.92
CA GLU A 310 -1.24 -5.83 -26.69
C GLU A 310 -0.03 -4.88 -26.74
N GLU A 311 -0.24 -3.68 -27.29
CA GLU A 311 0.70 -2.53 -27.24
C GLU A 311 1.84 -2.46 -28.27
N GLU A 312 1.56 -2.70 -29.55
CA GLU A 312 2.18 -1.88 -30.59
C GLU A 312 1.17 -0.80 -30.98
N LEU A 313 1.58 0.49 -30.97
CA LEU A 313 0.80 1.59 -31.55
C LEU A 313 0.39 1.17 -32.97
N ARG A 314 -0.87 0.73 -33.14
CA ARG A 314 -1.36 0.26 -34.44
C ARG A 314 -1.39 1.44 -35.40
N GLU A 315 -0.49 1.43 -36.37
CA GLU A 315 -0.48 2.41 -37.46
C GLU A 315 -1.78 2.27 -38.25
N TYR A 316 -2.39 3.40 -38.63
CA TYR A 316 -3.59 3.31 -39.43
C TYR A 316 -3.27 2.87 -40.86
N ILE A 317 -4.19 2.13 -41.49
CA ILE A 317 -4.09 1.84 -42.93
C ILE A 317 -4.74 3.02 -43.66
N HIS A 318 -4.00 3.63 -44.57
CA HIS A 318 -4.47 4.75 -45.36
C HIS A 318 -4.86 4.31 -46.76
N LEU A 319 -5.80 5.06 -47.35
CA LEU A 319 -6.18 4.93 -48.75
C LEU A 319 -4.95 5.14 -49.64
N ALA A 320 -4.90 4.34 -50.71
CA ALA A 320 -3.89 4.52 -51.73
C ALA A 320 -4.06 5.91 -52.39
N PRO A 321 -2.96 6.60 -52.75
CA PRO A 321 -3.05 7.91 -53.43
C PRO A 321 -3.99 7.92 -54.63
N ASP A 322 -4.04 6.83 -55.40
CA ASP A 322 -4.92 6.67 -56.57
C ASP A 322 -6.42 6.75 -56.27
N GLN A 323 -6.81 6.56 -55.01
CA GLN A 323 -8.20 6.62 -54.56
C GLN A 323 -8.58 7.99 -53.98
N VAL A 324 -7.66 8.96 -53.99
CA VAL A 324 -7.82 10.23 -53.28
C VAL A 324 -7.65 11.40 -54.23
N LEU A 325 -8.67 12.26 -54.32
CA LEU A 325 -8.58 13.53 -55.04
C LEU A 325 -7.94 14.58 -54.14
N ILE A 326 -6.91 15.29 -54.62
CA ILE A 326 -6.23 16.34 -53.84
C ILE A 326 -6.75 17.71 -54.28
N VAL A 327 -7.26 18.49 -53.35
CA VAL A 327 -7.86 19.82 -53.60
C VAL A 327 -7.43 20.82 -52.52
N PRO A 328 -7.64 22.14 -52.72
CA PRO A 328 -7.40 23.12 -51.68
C PRO A 328 -8.21 22.82 -50.41
N TYR A 329 -7.61 23.00 -49.24
CA TYR A 329 -8.23 22.80 -47.92
C TYR A 329 -9.63 23.42 -47.81
N GLN A 330 -9.79 24.67 -48.28
CA GLN A 330 -11.06 25.37 -48.19
C GLN A 330 -12.17 24.72 -49.04
N PHE A 331 -11.82 24.11 -50.17
CA PHE A 331 -12.78 23.38 -51.01
C PHE A 331 -13.36 22.18 -50.26
N VAL A 332 -12.51 21.40 -49.57
CA VAL A 332 -12.94 20.26 -48.75
C VAL A 332 -13.85 20.70 -47.61
N ILE A 333 -13.50 21.75 -46.88
CA ILE A 333 -14.34 22.27 -45.78
C ILE A 333 -15.69 22.76 -46.31
N ASN A 334 -15.70 23.51 -47.41
CA ASN A 334 -16.94 24.00 -48.03
C ASN A 334 -17.82 22.86 -48.57
N ALA A 335 -17.22 21.74 -48.99
CA ALA A 335 -17.93 20.54 -49.41
C ALA A 335 -18.51 19.71 -48.23
N GLY A 336 -18.30 20.15 -46.98
CA GLY A 336 -18.76 19.44 -45.77
C GLY A 336 -17.73 18.44 -45.22
N GLY A 337 -16.47 18.55 -45.64
CA GLY A 337 -15.37 17.78 -45.08
C GLY A 337 -14.98 18.27 -43.68
N THR A 338 -14.18 17.45 -42.99
CA THR A 338 -13.81 17.68 -41.59
C THR A 338 -12.30 17.86 -41.43
N LEU A 339 -11.89 18.78 -40.55
CA LEU A 339 -10.49 18.94 -40.14
C LEU A 339 -10.01 17.71 -39.37
N ARG A 340 -8.81 17.20 -39.70
CA ARG A 340 -8.26 15.96 -39.12
C ARG A 340 -6.97 16.19 -38.35
N CYS A 341 -6.09 17.03 -38.89
CA CYS A 341 -4.86 17.39 -38.22
C CYS A 341 -4.42 18.82 -38.57
N VAL A 342 -3.59 19.40 -37.71
CA VAL A 342 -2.90 20.66 -37.97
C VAL A 342 -1.42 20.45 -37.73
N ALA A 343 -0.62 20.63 -38.78
CA ALA A 343 0.84 20.55 -38.71
C ALA A 343 1.46 21.94 -38.71
N ILE A 344 2.52 22.12 -37.91
CA ILE A 344 3.22 23.40 -37.71
C ILE A 344 4.71 23.13 -37.87
N LYS A 345 5.38 23.84 -38.77
CA LYS A 345 6.84 23.75 -38.91
C LYS A 345 7.52 24.83 -38.09
N VAL A 346 8.49 24.43 -37.26
CA VAL A 346 9.31 25.33 -36.44
C VAL A 346 10.76 24.93 -36.62
N ASP A 347 11.59 25.78 -37.22
CA ASP A 347 12.96 25.38 -37.59
C ASP A 347 13.86 25.10 -36.36
N ASP A 348 13.66 25.84 -35.26
CA ASP A 348 14.42 25.69 -34.01
C ASP A 348 13.78 24.66 -33.06
N GLY A 349 14.49 23.54 -32.82
CA GLY A 349 14.07 22.48 -31.90
C GLY A 349 13.88 22.94 -30.44
N ARG A 350 14.55 24.02 -30.00
CA ARG A 350 14.33 24.59 -28.66
C ARG A 350 12.96 25.25 -28.56
N LYS A 351 12.56 26.01 -29.57
CA LYS A 351 11.23 26.63 -29.66
C LYS A 351 10.13 25.59 -29.74
N VAL A 352 10.34 24.49 -30.48
CA VAL A 352 9.39 23.35 -30.49
C VAL A 352 9.08 22.87 -29.08
N LYS A 353 10.11 22.71 -28.24
CA LYS A 353 9.94 22.27 -26.86
C LYS A 353 9.15 23.26 -26.01
N GLU A 354 9.41 24.56 -26.16
CA GLU A 354 8.70 25.61 -25.44
C GLU A 354 7.22 25.67 -25.81
N TYR A 355 6.91 25.67 -27.10
CA TYR A 355 5.51 25.66 -27.59
C TYR A 355 4.77 24.39 -27.20
N LEU A 356 5.46 23.24 -27.22
CA LEU A 356 4.90 21.97 -26.76
C LEU A 356 4.47 22.05 -25.29
N ASP A 357 5.32 22.58 -24.41
CA ASP A 357 4.99 22.70 -22.97
C ASP A 357 3.79 23.63 -22.73
N GLN A 358 3.64 24.68 -23.53
CA GLN A 358 2.49 25.59 -23.45
C GLN A 358 1.21 24.97 -24.00
N LEU A 359 1.28 24.24 -25.11
CA LEU A 359 0.13 23.64 -25.76
C LEU A 359 -0.41 22.41 -25.02
N VAL A 360 0.45 21.54 -24.49
CA VAL A 360 0.01 20.33 -23.74
C VAL A 360 -0.80 20.69 -22.48
N GLN A 361 -0.58 21.88 -21.90
CA GLN A 361 -1.37 22.34 -20.76
C GLN A 361 -2.75 22.89 -21.14
N ARG A 362 -2.97 23.23 -22.41
CA ARG A 362 -4.18 23.91 -22.90
C ARG A 362 -5.03 23.06 -23.84
N VAL A 363 -4.45 22.03 -24.44
CA VAL A 363 -5.07 21.20 -25.46
C VAL A 363 -5.16 19.77 -24.96
N GLU A 364 -6.36 19.21 -24.90
CA GLU A 364 -6.63 17.81 -24.50
C GLU A 364 -6.31 16.78 -25.62
N LEU A 365 -5.73 17.22 -26.74
CA LEU A 365 -5.40 16.39 -27.90
C LEU A 365 -3.96 15.87 -27.83
N ASN A 366 -3.69 14.82 -28.60
CA ASN A 366 -2.34 14.30 -28.76
C ASN A 366 -1.51 15.25 -29.64
N ILE A 367 -0.31 15.55 -29.16
CA ILE A 367 0.64 16.41 -29.87
C ILE A 367 1.88 15.58 -30.19
N TYR A 368 2.12 15.39 -31.48
CA TYR A 368 3.35 14.81 -32.00
C TYR A 368 4.35 15.95 -32.21
N SER A 369 5.58 15.79 -31.74
CA SER A 369 6.63 16.79 -31.93
C SER A 369 7.87 16.15 -32.55
N GLY A 370 8.41 16.83 -33.56
CA GLY A 370 9.69 16.50 -34.18
C GLY A 370 10.76 17.45 -33.64
N ILE A 371 11.79 16.90 -32.99
CA ILE A 371 12.91 17.68 -32.46
C ILE A 371 14.21 16.96 -32.85
N ASP A 372 15.01 17.60 -33.70
CA ASP A 372 16.34 17.17 -34.12
C ASP A 372 16.35 15.71 -34.62
N GLY A 373 15.37 15.37 -35.47
CA GLY A 373 15.22 14.05 -36.09
C GLY A 373 14.56 12.99 -35.19
N ARG A 374 14.14 13.33 -33.97
CA ARG A 374 13.41 12.43 -33.06
C ARG A 374 11.95 12.83 -32.95
N THR A 375 11.05 11.86 -33.01
CA THR A 375 9.62 12.07 -32.78
C THR A 375 9.24 11.77 -31.33
N TYR A 376 8.45 12.65 -30.71
CA TYR A 376 7.85 12.45 -29.40
C TYR A 376 6.32 12.57 -29.50
N LEU A 377 5.61 11.59 -28.95
CA LEU A 377 4.18 11.67 -28.66
C LEU A 377 3.99 12.29 -27.28
N CYS A 378 3.26 13.39 -27.22
CA CYS A 378 2.98 14.12 -26.00
C CYS A 378 1.49 14.11 -25.72
N SER A 379 1.13 13.71 -24.50
CA SER A 379 -0.24 13.69 -24.01
C SER A 379 -0.33 14.37 -22.66
N ALA A 380 -1.44 15.03 -22.40
CA ALA A 380 -1.77 15.55 -21.08
C ALA A 380 -2.18 14.37 -20.20
N VAL A 381 -1.35 14.00 -19.22
CA VAL A 381 -1.73 13.02 -18.20
C VAL A 381 -2.02 13.79 -16.92
N ALA A 382 -3.26 13.71 -16.45
CA ALA A 382 -3.63 14.22 -15.14
C ALA A 382 -2.90 13.39 -14.08
N THR A 383 -1.92 13.99 -13.43
CA THR A 383 -1.25 13.39 -12.27
C THR A 383 -1.83 14.00 -11.01
N THR A 384 -2.47 13.16 -10.19
CA THR A 384 -2.98 13.56 -8.87
C THR A 384 -1.81 13.72 -7.91
N GLY A 385 -1.46 14.96 -7.57
CA GLY A 385 -0.45 15.29 -6.57
C GLY A 385 -1.11 15.71 -5.26
N VAL A 386 -0.57 15.27 -4.11
CA VAL A 386 -0.96 15.81 -2.81
C VAL A 386 -0.12 17.06 -2.55
N HIS A 387 -0.73 18.25 -2.70
CA HIS A 387 -0.15 19.51 -2.26
C HIS A 387 -0.51 19.75 -0.78
N GLY A 388 0.32 20.50 -0.05
CA GLY A 388 0.07 20.80 1.38
C GLY A 388 0.89 19.99 2.38
N THR A 389 1.71 19.03 1.95
CA THR A 389 2.45 18.14 2.88
C THR A 389 3.50 18.87 3.72
N LYS A 390 4.05 19.99 3.23
CA LYS A 390 5.02 20.80 3.98
C LYS A 390 4.34 21.58 5.10
N GLU A 391 3.14 22.09 4.83
CA GLU A 391 2.30 22.85 5.76
C GLU A 391 1.76 21.98 6.90
N LEU A 392 1.68 20.66 6.69
CA LEU A 392 1.24 19.68 7.70
C LEU A 392 2.27 19.36 8.79
N LEU A 393 3.56 19.65 8.57
CA LEU A 393 4.62 19.22 9.48
C LEU A 393 4.44 19.82 10.88
N ILE A 394 4.15 21.12 10.96
CA ILE A 394 3.98 21.83 12.24
C ILE A 394 2.74 21.34 13.00
N PRO A 395 1.53 21.28 12.40
CA PRO A 395 0.34 20.73 13.07
C PRO A 395 0.51 19.29 13.58
N ILE A 396 1.16 18.43 12.80
CA ILE A 396 1.42 17.04 13.19
C ILE A 396 2.35 16.97 14.41
N LEU A 397 3.41 17.79 14.46
CA LEU A 397 4.30 17.84 15.61
C LEU A 397 3.60 18.37 16.87
N ILE A 398 2.78 19.42 16.72
CA ILE A 398 1.99 19.97 17.83
C ILE A 398 1.02 18.90 18.37
N ALA A 399 0.33 18.19 17.49
CA ALA A 399 -0.52 17.08 17.87
C ALA A 399 0.20 15.97 18.62
N ALA A 400 1.36 15.56 18.09
CA ALA A 400 2.15 14.52 18.70
C ALA A 400 2.57 14.91 20.12
N ALA A 401 3.02 16.16 20.31
CA ALA A 401 3.38 16.70 21.61
C ALA A 401 2.18 16.77 22.58
N ILE A 402 1.00 17.16 22.10
CA ILE A 402 -0.21 17.23 22.93
C ILE A 402 -0.63 15.83 23.41
N VAL A 403 -0.68 14.86 22.50
CA VAL A 403 -1.04 13.47 22.82
C VAL A 403 -0.01 12.87 23.77
N LEU A 404 1.27 13.07 23.49
CA LEU A 404 2.38 12.65 24.35
C LEU A 404 2.21 13.19 25.77
N ASN A 405 2.09 14.51 25.91
CA ASN A 405 1.96 15.17 27.21
C ASN A 405 0.73 14.70 27.99
N THR A 406 -0.40 14.57 27.30
CA THR A 406 -1.65 14.15 27.94
C THR A 406 -1.62 12.70 28.41
N MET A 407 -1.07 11.80 27.59
CA MET A 407 -0.94 10.39 27.94
C MET A 407 0.11 10.18 29.02
N LEU A 408 1.22 10.94 28.99
CA LEU A 408 2.22 10.90 30.04
C LEU A 408 1.66 11.39 31.39
N GLY A 409 0.91 12.49 31.40
CA GLY A 409 0.18 12.94 32.58
C GLY A 409 -0.81 11.88 33.09
N SER A 410 -1.49 11.17 32.18
CA SER A 410 -2.36 10.06 32.55
C SER A 410 -1.63 8.87 33.17
N VAL A 411 -0.37 8.60 32.78
CA VAL A 411 0.46 7.55 33.39
C VAL A 411 0.85 7.94 34.81
N TYR A 412 1.36 9.16 35.01
CA TYR A 412 1.83 9.63 36.31
C TYR A 412 0.72 9.69 37.37
N GLU A 413 -0.47 10.16 36.99
CA GLU A 413 -1.61 10.17 37.90
C GLU A 413 -2.17 8.78 38.22
N ARG A 414 -1.88 7.77 37.38
CA ARG A 414 -2.34 6.38 37.55
C ARG A 414 -1.23 5.46 38.07
N THR A 415 -0.11 5.99 38.54
CA THR A 415 0.99 5.21 39.15
C THR A 415 0.50 4.24 40.21
N ARG A 416 -0.36 4.70 41.14
CA ARG A 416 -0.94 3.84 42.18
C ARG A 416 -1.81 2.71 41.59
N GLU A 417 -2.58 2.99 40.55
CA GLU A 417 -3.38 1.97 39.85
C GLU A 417 -2.49 0.95 39.12
N ILE A 418 -1.40 1.41 38.49
CA ILE A 418 -0.39 0.57 37.83
C ILE A 418 0.25 -0.40 38.83
N TYR A 419 0.60 0.06 40.04
CA TYR A 419 1.11 -0.83 41.09
C TYR A 419 0.09 -1.86 41.53
N ILE A 420 -1.20 -1.49 41.66
CA ILE A 420 -2.26 -2.46 41.99
C ILE A 420 -2.36 -3.53 40.89
N TYR A 421 -2.35 -3.13 39.62
CA TYR A 421 -2.37 -4.06 38.49
C TYR A 421 -1.16 -4.99 38.44
N SER A 422 0.04 -4.47 38.70
CA SER A 422 1.28 -5.26 38.80
C SER A 422 1.21 -6.27 39.96
N SER A 423 0.73 -5.84 41.14
CA SER A 423 0.53 -6.72 42.30
C SER A 423 -0.54 -7.80 42.08
N LEU A 424 -1.49 -7.57 41.18
CA LEU A 424 -2.49 -8.56 40.74
C LEU A 424 -1.96 -9.51 39.65
N GLY A 425 -0.68 -9.39 39.26
CA GLY A 425 -0.02 -10.29 38.32
C GLY A 425 -0.12 -9.86 36.85
N LEU A 426 -0.54 -8.63 36.53
CA LEU A 426 -0.51 -8.16 35.14
C LEU A 426 0.93 -7.94 34.68
N ALA A 427 1.30 -8.57 33.56
CA ALA A 427 2.58 -8.36 32.92
C ALA A 427 2.78 -6.87 32.53
N PRO A 428 4.01 -6.32 32.60
CA PRO A 428 4.30 -4.94 32.22
C PRO A 428 3.83 -4.57 30.80
N THR A 429 3.93 -5.53 29.87
CA THR A 429 3.44 -5.39 28.49
C THR A 429 1.92 -5.24 28.41
N HIS A 430 1.15 -5.93 29.26
CA HIS A 430 -0.30 -5.78 29.32
C HIS A 430 -0.68 -4.40 29.86
N ILE A 431 0.09 -3.86 30.81
CA ILE A 431 -0.11 -2.51 31.35
C ILE A 431 0.18 -1.45 30.29
N ALA A 432 1.26 -1.59 29.52
CA ALA A 432 1.51 -0.72 28.35
C ALA A 432 0.34 -0.74 27.36
N PHE A 433 -0.22 -1.94 27.10
CA PHE A 433 -1.33 -2.11 26.17
C PHE A 433 -2.62 -1.40 26.63
N LEU A 434 -2.83 -1.20 27.95
CA LEU A 434 -3.94 -0.38 28.47
C LEU A 434 -3.94 1.03 27.88
N PHE A 435 -2.77 1.66 27.84
CA PHE A 435 -2.61 3.04 27.36
C PHE A 435 -2.66 3.10 25.83
N ILE A 436 -2.10 2.11 25.14
CA ILE A 436 -2.21 1.98 23.68
C ILE A 436 -3.69 1.82 23.27
N ALA A 437 -4.45 0.99 24.00
CA ALA A 437 -5.88 0.82 23.78
C ALA A 437 -6.66 2.14 23.95
N GLU A 438 -6.38 2.89 25.01
CA GLU A 438 -6.97 4.22 25.23
C GLU A 438 -6.64 5.18 24.06
N ALA A 439 -5.40 5.16 23.57
CA ALA A 439 -4.97 5.95 22.41
C ALA A 439 -5.67 5.54 21.10
N MET A 440 -5.85 4.23 20.86
CA MET A 440 -6.56 3.74 19.68
C MET A 440 -7.99 4.25 19.64
N VAL A 441 -8.68 4.26 20.79
CA VAL A 441 -10.04 4.79 20.89
C VAL A 441 -10.05 6.29 20.57
N TYR A 442 -9.11 7.05 21.14
CA TYR A 442 -8.98 8.47 20.82
C TYR A 442 -8.68 8.72 19.34
N ALA A 443 -7.81 7.92 18.72
CA ALA A 443 -7.48 8.02 17.31
C ALA A 443 -8.70 7.78 16.41
N VAL A 444 -9.47 6.73 16.68
CA VAL A 444 -10.68 6.40 15.90
C VAL A 444 -11.77 7.47 16.09
N VAL A 445 -12.05 7.86 17.34
CA VAL A 445 -13.05 8.90 17.63
C VAL A 445 -12.63 10.23 17.02
N GLY A 446 -11.37 10.63 17.18
CA GLY A 446 -10.82 11.85 16.61
C GLY A 446 -10.88 11.89 15.09
N ALA A 447 -10.51 10.79 14.43
CA ALA A 447 -10.56 10.67 12.97
C ALA A 447 -11.99 10.75 12.43
N VAL A 448 -12.92 9.95 12.97
CA VAL A 448 -14.30 9.88 12.48
C VAL A 448 -15.05 11.18 12.77
N ALA A 449 -15.02 11.65 14.02
CA ALA A 449 -15.71 12.88 14.39
C ALA A 449 -15.06 14.11 13.77
N GLY A 450 -13.73 14.15 13.64
CA GLY A 450 -12.99 15.19 12.94
C GLY A 450 -13.32 15.28 11.46
N TYR A 451 -13.45 14.13 10.79
CA TYR A 451 -13.91 14.08 9.40
C TYR A 451 -15.33 14.65 9.26
N VAL A 452 -16.28 14.14 10.04
CA VAL A 452 -17.68 14.59 10.01
C VAL A 452 -17.78 16.09 10.30
N PHE A 453 -17.08 16.55 11.34
CA PHE A 453 -17.03 17.96 11.71
C PHE A 453 -16.44 18.83 10.60
N GLY A 454 -15.33 18.40 10.00
CA GLY A 454 -14.68 19.16 8.93
C GLY A 454 -15.55 19.29 7.69
N GLN A 455 -16.24 18.23 7.30
CA GLN A 455 -17.17 18.26 6.18
C GLN A 455 -18.42 19.11 6.47
N MET A 456 -18.95 19.05 7.70
CA MET A 456 -20.09 19.89 8.11
C MET A 456 -19.71 21.38 8.07
N MET A 457 -18.54 21.72 8.65
CA MET A 457 -18.03 23.09 8.63
C MET A 457 -17.76 23.58 7.20
N ALA A 458 -17.18 22.73 6.35
CA ALA A 458 -16.94 23.03 4.94
C ALA A 458 -18.23 23.42 4.22
N LYS A 459 -19.30 22.62 4.37
CA LYS A 459 -20.60 22.92 3.77
C LYS A 459 -21.21 24.22 4.28
N ILE A 460 -21.10 24.49 5.58
CA ILE A 460 -21.58 25.73 6.18
C ILE A 460 -20.84 26.94 5.59
N LEU A 461 -19.51 26.86 5.47
CA LEU A 461 -18.68 27.94 4.92
C LEU A 461 -18.99 28.22 3.44
N VAL A 462 -19.21 27.16 2.64
CA VAL A 462 -19.64 27.30 1.23
C VAL A 462 -21.04 27.91 1.15
N ALA A 463 -21.99 27.44 1.97
CA ALA A 463 -23.36 27.93 1.97
C ALA A 463 -23.47 29.41 2.38
N LEU A 464 -22.64 29.85 3.32
CA LEU A 464 -22.59 31.25 3.78
C LEU A 464 -21.80 32.17 2.85
N ASN A 465 -21.18 31.65 1.79
CA ASN A 465 -20.32 32.37 0.85
C ASN A 465 -19.23 33.22 1.55
N ALA A 466 -18.84 32.83 2.77
CA ALA A 466 -18.03 33.64 3.67
C ALA A 466 -16.54 33.67 3.29
N MET A 467 -16.12 32.78 2.36
CA MET A 467 -14.73 32.57 1.97
C MET A 467 -14.61 32.36 0.46
N ARG A 468 -14.65 33.45 -0.32
CA ARG A 468 -14.31 33.41 -1.76
C ARG A 468 -12.82 33.08 -1.92
N GLY A 469 -12.50 31.82 -2.24
CA GLY A 469 -11.13 31.38 -2.52
C GLY A 469 -10.69 30.09 -1.80
N LEU A 470 -11.44 29.60 -0.82
CA LEU A 470 -11.17 28.29 -0.22
C LEU A 470 -11.83 27.17 -1.03
N ASN A 471 -11.05 26.54 -1.89
CA ASN A 471 -11.40 25.25 -2.47
C ASN A 471 -11.02 24.15 -1.48
N LEU A 472 -11.94 23.79 -0.60
CA LEU A 472 -11.77 22.63 0.26
C LEU A 472 -11.80 21.38 -0.62
N ASN A 473 -10.73 20.58 -0.55
CA ASN A 473 -10.56 19.41 -1.36
C ASN A 473 -11.35 18.23 -0.76
N TYR A 474 -12.25 17.64 -1.56
CA TYR A 474 -13.13 16.55 -1.16
C TYR A 474 -12.68 15.18 -1.70
N SER A 475 -11.44 15.05 -2.16
CA SER A 475 -10.90 13.77 -2.63
C SER A 475 -10.95 12.72 -1.53
N SER A 476 -11.56 11.57 -1.84
CA SER A 476 -11.60 10.39 -0.95
C SER A 476 -10.19 9.92 -0.59
N VAL A 477 -9.23 10.05 -1.52
CA VAL A 477 -7.82 9.68 -1.30
C VAL A 477 -7.18 10.59 -0.26
N SER A 478 -7.40 11.91 -0.35
CA SER A 478 -6.88 12.88 0.64
C SER A 478 -7.42 12.61 2.04
N THR A 479 -8.71 12.27 2.12
CA THR A 479 -9.37 11.97 3.38
C THR A 479 -8.76 10.73 4.03
N VAL A 480 -8.65 9.63 3.29
CA VAL A 480 -8.07 8.36 3.80
C VAL A 480 -6.63 8.57 4.25
N TRP A 481 -5.83 9.29 3.45
CA TRP A 481 -4.44 9.60 3.78
C TRP A 481 -4.33 10.44 5.06
N SER A 482 -5.11 11.52 5.16
CA SER A 482 -5.15 12.38 6.34
C SER A 482 -5.54 11.62 7.60
N THR A 483 -6.58 10.79 7.53
CA THR A 483 -6.99 9.92 8.63
C THR A 483 -5.88 8.96 9.05
N LEU A 484 -5.19 8.33 8.09
CA LEU A 484 -4.09 7.42 8.37
C LEU A 484 -2.92 8.13 9.05
N VAL A 485 -2.53 9.31 8.57
CA VAL A 485 -1.45 10.13 9.15
C VAL A 485 -1.75 10.49 10.61
N ILE A 486 -2.99 10.88 10.91
CA ILE A 486 -3.43 11.21 12.27
C ILE A 486 -3.40 9.97 13.16
N MET A 487 -3.93 8.84 12.69
CA MET A 487 -3.89 7.58 13.45
C MET A 487 -2.46 7.17 13.78
N ILE A 488 -1.55 7.23 12.79
CA ILE A 488 -0.13 6.92 12.99
C ILE A 488 0.49 7.88 14.00
N THR A 489 0.20 9.17 13.89
CA THR A 489 0.75 10.19 14.80
C THR A 489 0.32 9.91 16.24
N VAL A 490 -0.98 9.69 16.48
CA VAL A 490 -1.51 9.36 17.81
C VAL A 490 -0.85 8.10 18.38
N LEU A 491 -0.74 7.03 17.58
CA LEU A 491 -0.15 5.78 18.04
C LEU A 491 1.34 5.92 18.36
N LEU A 492 2.10 6.60 17.49
CA LEU A 492 3.52 6.86 17.71
C LEU A 492 3.76 7.70 18.96
N SER A 493 2.91 8.71 19.22
CA SER A 493 3.01 9.56 20.42
C SER A 493 2.76 8.82 21.73
N VAL A 494 2.06 7.69 21.69
CA VAL A 494 1.76 6.90 22.90
C VAL A 494 2.78 5.81 23.20
N ILE A 495 3.68 5.50 22.26
CA ILE A 495 4.74 4.51 22.47
C ILE A 495 5.59 4.86 23.71
N TYR A 496 6.01 6.13 23.85
CA TYR A 496 6.82 6.54 25.00
C TYR A 496 6.07 6.48 26.34
N PRO A 497 4.87 7.07 26.50
CA PRO A 497 4.07 6.93 27.72
C PRO A 497 3.75 5.48 28.07
N ALA A 498 3.42 4.64 27.07
CA ALA A 498 3.13 3.23 27.30
C ALA A 498 4.36 2.46 27.81
N ARG A 499 5.56 2.74 27.27
CA ARG A 499 6.82 2.19 27.80
C ARG A 499 7.05 2.65 29.24
N ARG A 500 6.87 3.94 29.54
CA ARG A 500 7.00 4.44 30.91
C ARG A 500 6.03 3.77 31.89
N ALA A 501 4.79 3.50 31.47
CA ALA A 501 3.84 2.75 32.29
C ALA A 501 4.29 1.31 32.57
N SER A 502 4.89 0.64 31.58
CA SER A 502 5.49 -0.69 31.75
C SER A 502 6.66 -0.66 32.72
N ASP A 503 7.54 0.34 32.63
CA ASP A 503 8.70 0.48 33.52
C ASP A 503 8.26 0.67 34.99
N ILE A 504 7.25 1.51 35.23
CA ILE A 504 6.66 1.72 36.57
C ILE A 504 6.06 0.41 37.12
N ALA A 505 5.55 -0.45 36.23
CA ALA A 505 4.95 -1.72 36.61
C ALA A 505 5.95 -2.83 36.95
N MET A 506 7.26 -2.58 36.90
CA MET A 506 8.31 -3.55 37.29
C MET A 506 8.98 -3.14 38.62
N PRO A 507 8.38 -3.36 39.81
CA PRO A 507 8.94 -2.88 41.07
C PRO A 507 10.07 -3.78 41.62
N GLY A 508 10.65 -4.69 40.81
CA GLY A 508 11.33 -5.89 41.35
C GLY A 508 12.70 -6.28 40.81
N ILE A 509 13.35 -5.51 39.93
CA ILE A 509 14.65 -5.92 39.34
C ILE A 509 15.87 -5.34 40.07
N GLU A 510 15.70 -4.44 41.04
CA GLU A 510 16.81 -3.90 41.84
C GLU A 510 17.25 -4.75 43.05
N ARG A 511 16.89 -6.04 43.10
CA ARG A 511 17.62 -7.03 43.93
C ARG A 511 18.10 -8.19 43.07
N SER A 512 19.09 -7.92 42.21
CA SER A 512 19.83 -8.99 41.55
C SER A 512 20.57 -9.80 42.61
N TRP A 513 20.05 -10.97 42.93
CA TRP A 513 20.79 -12.00 43.66
C TRP A 513 22.10 -12.28 42.88
N SER A 514 23.24 -12.12 43.55
CA SER A 514 24.59 -12.39 43.02
C SER A 514 25.16 -13.65 43.66
N LEU A 515 25.97 -14.40 42.90
CA LEU A 515 26.78 -15.48 43.47
C LEU A 515 27.78 -14.88 44.47
N PRO A 516 28.04 -15.55 45.61
CA PRO A 516 29.15 -15.18 46.48
C PRO A 516 30.50 -15.44 45.79
N GLU A 517 31.55 -14.77 46.24
CA GLU A 517 32.91 -14.99 45.72
C GLU A 517 33.39 -16.42 46.05
N PRO A 518 34.02 -17.13 45.08
CA PRO A 518 34.51 -18.48 45.31
C PRO A 518 35.67 -18.48 46.31
N LYS A 519 35.74 -19.51 47.15
CA LYS A 519 36.87 -19.77 48.07
C LYS A 519 37.42 -21.16 47.77
N ASN A 520 38.71 -21.25 47.43
CA ASN A 520 39.37 -22.52 47.09
C ASN A 520 38.61 -23.32 46.00
N ASP A 521 38.25 -22.66 44.90
CA ASP A 521 37.47 -23.29 43.80
C ASP A 521 36.09 -23.82 44.20
N ALA A 522 35.56 -23.41 45.36
CA ALA A 522 34.24 -23.78 45.83
C ALA A 522 33.36 -22.54 46.08
N ILE A 523 32.09 -22.63 45.70
CA ILE A 523 31.05 -21.66 46.02
C ILE A 523 30.08 -22.32 47.00
N GLU A 524 30.06 -21.82 48.24
CA GLU A 524 29.07 -22.22 49.25
C GLU A 524 28.02 -21.12 49.40
N MET A 525 26.75 -21.50 49.28
CA MET A 525 25.63 -20.57 49.44
C MET A 525 24.41 -21.25 50.05
N THR A 526 23.63 -20.52 50.82
CA THR A 526 22.28 -20.95 51.20
C THR A 526 21.28 -20.38 50.19
N LEU A 527 20.55 -21.26 49.50
CA LEU A 527 19.50 -20.84 48.57
C LEU A 527 18.35 -20.22 49.37
N PRO A 528 17.68 -19.16 48.85
CA PRO A 528 16.56 -18.49 49.52
C PRO A 528 15.28 -19.34 49.40
N PHE A 529 15.35 -20.58 49.85
CA PHE A 529 14.29 -21.56 49.81
C PHE A 529 14.32 -22.38 51.11
N THR A 530 13.21 -22.34 51.82
CA THR A 530 12.97 -23.14 53.02
C THR A 530 11.72 -23.99 52.85
N MET A 531 11.70 -25.11 53.54
CA MET A 531 10.61 -26.08 53.51
C MET A 531 10.42 -26.71 54.89
N THR A 532 9.28 -27.36 55.09
CA THR A 532 9.00 -28.13 56.30
C THR A 532 9.65 -29.52 56.24
N GLY A 533 9.92 -30.14 57.39
CA GLY A 533 10.59 -31.45 57.46
C GLY A 533 9.91 -32.57 56.68
N ASP A 534 8.56 -32.59 56.63
CA ASP A 534 7.78 -33.55 55.84
C ASP A 534 8.00 -33.40 54.32
N GLN A 535 8.42 -32.22 53.87
CA GLN A 535 8.68 -31.91 52.46
C GLN A 535 10.14 -32.11 52.06
N ALA A 536 11.07 -32.20 53.03
CA ALA A 536 12.51 -32.24 52.77
C ALA A 536 12.90 -33.41 51.85
N ILE A 537 12.41 -34.61 52.13
CA ILE A 537 12.65 -35.80 51.30
C ILE A 537 12.03 -35.63 49.91
N GLY A 538 10.78 -35.16 49.84
CA GLY A 538 10.04 -35.01 48.59
C GLY A 538 10.69 -34.02 47.63
N VAL A 539 11.20 -32.90 48.13
CA VAL A 539 11.93 -31.91 47.32
C VAL A 539 13.21 -32.51 46.73
N ASN A 540 13.98 -33.25 47.52
CA ASN A 540 15.20 -33.88 47.03
C ASN A 540 14.90 -34.97 45.99
N ALA A 541 13.86 -35.78 46.19
CA ALA A 541 13.42 -36.78 45.20
C ALA A 541 12.97 -36.13 43.88
N PHE A 542 12.23 -35.02 43.96
CA PHE A 542 11.85 -34.23 42.78
C PHE A 542 13.06 -33.66 42.04
N LEU A 543 14.02 -33.09 42.78
CA LEU A 543 15.26 -32.57 42.18
C LEU A 543 16.11 -33.68 41.58
N GLN A 544 16.18 -34.84 42.24
CA GLN A 544 16.88 -36.01 41.74
C GLN A 544 16.27 -36.46 40.40
N GLU A 545 14.94 -36.58 40.30
CA GLU A 545 14.26 -36.93 39.04
C GLU A 545 14.54 -35.89 37.94
N TYR A 546 14.42 -34.60 38.27
CA TYR A 546 14.71 -33.51 37.32
C TYR A 546 16.17 -33.54 36.83
N LEU A 547 17.12 -33.76 37.72
CA LEU A 547 18.55 -33.79 37.39
C LEU A 547 18.92 -35.10 36.67
N ALA A 548 18.31 -36.23 37.01
CA ALA A 548 18.52 -37.52 36.34
C ALA A 548 17.99 -37.52 34.91
N ALA A 549 16.92 -36.78 34.62
CA ALA A 549 16.44 -36.58 33.24
C ALA A 549 17.47 -35.88 32.34
N HIS A 550 18.54 -35.30 32.90
CA HIS A 550 19.63 -34.65 32.16
C HIS A 550 20.93 -35.48 32.14
N ALA A 551 20.90 -36.76 32.51
CA ALA A 551 22.09 -37.60 32.60
C ALA A 551 22.64 -38.06 31.23
N ASP A 552 21.76 -38.34 30.26
CA ASP A 552 22.13 -38.90 28.94
C ASP A 552 21.99 -37.92 27.76
N TYR A 553 21.58 -36.68 28.03
CA TYR A 553 21.25 -35.68 27.01
C TYR A 553 22.32 -34.58 26.93
N SER A 554 23.23 -34.68 25.95
CA SER A 554 24.19 -33.61 25.62
C SER A 554 23.60 -32.45 24.80
N LEU A 555 22.28 -32.48 24.55
CA LEU A 555 21.51 -31.40 23.93
C LEU A 555 20.69 -30.69 25.01
N GLY A 556 21.21 -29.59 25.56
CA GLY A 556 20.56 -28.85 26.65
C GLY A 556 21.45 -27.75 27.25
N HIS A 557 20.96 -27.10 28.30
CA HIS A 557 21.71 -26.06 29.02
C HIS A 557 22.77 -26.63 29.98
N PHE A 558 22.63 -27.88 30.41
CA PHE A 558 23.59 -28.63 31.23
C PHE A 558 23.36 -30.14 31.06
N SER A 559 24.36 -30.95 31.43
CA SER A 559 24.31 -32.42 31.50
C SER A 559 24.77 -32.87 32.88
N THR A 560 24.28 -34.00 33.38
CA THR A 560 24.61 -34.51 34.73
C THR A 560 25.19 -35.92 34.70
N ALA A 561 25.90 -36.33 35.74
CA ALA A 561 26.30 -37.73 35.97
C ALA A 561 26.52 -37.97 37.48
N ASP A 562 26.73 -39.23 37.87
CA ASP A 562 27.10 -39.63 39.24
C ASP A 562 26.14 -39.11 40.32
N ILE A 563 24.83 -39.16 40.05
CA ILE A 563 23.81 -38.65 40.96
C ILE A 563 23.64 -39.61 42.14
N THR A 564 23.96 -39.13 43.34
CA THR A 564 23.78 -39.86 44.60
C THR A 564 22.86 -39.08 45.53
N PHE A 565 21.94 -39.80 46.18
CA PHE A 565 21.03 -39.25 47.17
C PHE A 565 21.18 -40.04 48.47
N ALA A 566 21.59 -39.37 49.54
CA ALA A 566 21.93 -40.02 50.80
C ALA A 566 21.46 -39.20 52.01
N PRO A 567 21.11 -39.87 53.13
CA PRO A 567 20.91 -39.16 54.39
C PRO A 567 22.28 -38.74 54.96
N ILE A 568 22.36 -37.55 55.52
CA ILE A 568 23.54 -37.02 56.19
C ILE A 568 23.20 -36.69 57.64
N GLN A 569 24.14 -36.92 58.56
CA GLN A 569 23.98 -36.42 59.93
C GLN A 569 24.59 -35.04 60.08
N THR A 570 23.80 -34.11 60.61
CA THR A 570 24.22 -32.74 60.89
C THR A 570 24.17 -32.48 62.39
N GLU A 571 24.84 -31.42 62.85
CA GLU A 571 24.83 -31.02 64.26
C GLU A 571 23.42 -30.76 64.82
N ARG A 572 22.44 -30.52 63.94
CA ARG A 572 21.06 -30.12 64.28
C ARG A 572 20.01 -31.17 63.94
N GLY A 573 20.42 -32.36 63.50
CA GLY A 573 19.54 -33.47 63.16
C GLY A 573 19.85 -34.13 61.81
N GLU A 574 18.99 -35.04 61.40
CA GLU A 574 19.09 -35.74 60.11
C GLU A 574 18.80 -34.77 58.95
N GLY A 575 19.71 -34.72 57.99
CA GLY A 575 19.57 -33.98 56.75
C GLY A 575 19.69 -34.90 55.55
N TYR A 576 19.60 -34.33 54.36
CA TYR A 576 19.71 -35.07 53.11
C TYR A 576 20.68 -34.38 52.16
N GLU A 577 21.53 -35.15 51.49
CA GLU A 577 22.46 -34.64 50.48
C GLU A 577 22.17 -35.27 49.12
N LEU A 578 22.08 -34.41 48.11
CA LEU A 578 22.06 -34.79 46.70
C LEU A 578 23.38 -34.32 46.07
N SER A 579 24.24 -35.25 45.67
CA SER A 579 25.54 -34.98 45.06
C SER A 579 25.57 -35.45 43.61
N LEU A 580 26.16 -34.68 42.70
CA LEU A 580 26.27 -35.01 41.29
C LEU A 580 27.39 -34.22 40.58
N MET A 581 27.85 -34.76 39.44
CA MET A 581 28.67 -34.04 38.47
C MET A 581 27.79 -33.30 37.46
N VAL A 582 28.17 -32.07 37.11
CA VAL A 582 27.43 -31.21 36.18
C VAL A 582 28.38 -30.62 35.14
N TRP A 583 28.04 -30.77 33.86
CA TRP A 583 28.69 -30.07 32.74
C TRP A 583 27.78 -28.96 32.25
N LEU A 584 28.31 -27.73 32.14
CA LEU A 584 27.52 -26.54 31.84
C LEU A 584 27.73 -26.08 30.39
N ALA A 585 26.64 -25.77 29.69
CA ALA A 585 26.70 -25.16 28.37
C ALA A 585 27.05 -23.66 28.45
N PRO A 586 27.79 -23.08 27.48
CA PRO A 586 28.31 -23.69 26.26
C PRO A 586 29.43 -24.72 26.51
N TYR A 587 29.29 -25.94 25.97
CA TYR A 587 30.19 -27.07 26.27
C TYR A 587 31.62 -26.89 25.71
N ASP A 588 31.80 -25.99 24.76
CA ASP A 588 33.09 -25.53 24.24
C ASP A 588 33.96 -24.84 25.30
N LEU A 589 33.36 -24.31 26.37
CA LEU A 589 34.10 -23.75 27.51
C LEU A 589 34.69 -24.82 28.43
N GLY A 590 34.30 -26.09 28.27
CA GLY A 590 34.82 -27.21 29.05
C GLY A 590 34.59 -27.07 30.56
N VAL A 591 33.55 -26.36 30.98
CA VAL A 591 33.24 -26.13 32.40
C VAL A 591 32.51 -27.35 32.97
N SER A 592 33.08 -27.93 34.03
CA SER A 592 32.43 -28.94 34.86
C SER A 592 32.56 -28.62 36.34
N GLU A 593 31.53 -28.97 37.10
CA GLU A 593 31.43 -28.71 38.52
C GLU A 593 30.80 -29.88 39.27
N ARG A 594 31.23 -30.09 40.51
CA ARG A 594 30.59 -31.00 41.45
C ARG A 594 29.60 -30.21 42.31
N LEU A 595 28.32 -30.55 42.19
CA LEU A 595 27.24 -29.93 42.95
C LEU A 595 26.86 -30.85 44.13
N ARG A 596 26.87 -30.29 45.33
CA ARG A 596 26.28 -30.90 46.55
C ARG A 596 25.17 -30.01 47.08
N LEU A 597 23.93 -30.50 47.03
CA LEU A 597 22.76 -29.86 47.61
C LEU A 597 22.44 -30.52 48.95
N GLN A 598 22.69 -29.81 50.04
CA GLN A 598 22.41 -30.27 51.40
C GLN A 598 21.13 -29.62 51.91
N THR A 599 20.12 -30.43 52.17
CA THR A 599 18.87 -30.02 52.82
C THR A 599 19.00 -30.32 54.31
N VAL A 600 19.21 -29.27 55.11
CA VAL A 600 19.60 -29.37 56.52
C VAL A 600 18.64 -28.62 57.44
N PRO A 601 18.39 -29.11 58.67
CA PRO A 601 17.56 -28.42 59.64
C PRO A 601 18.17 -27.08 60.08
N THR A 602 17.32 -26.07 60.27
CA THR A 602 17.72 -24.73 60.69
C THR A 602 17.75 -24.60 62.22
N GLU A 603 17.68 -23.39 62.78
CA GLU A 603 17.51 -23.21 64.23
C GLU A 603 16.13 -23.70 64.70
N ASP A 604 15.15 -23.66 63.81
CA ASP A 604 13.85 -24.29 63.99
C ASP A 604 13.90 -25.71 63.40
N ALA A 605 13.68 -26.71 64.25
CA ALA A 605 13.75 -28.12 63.88
C ALA A 605 12.69 -28.52 62.84
N GLU A 606 11.61 -27.74 62.68
CA GLU A 606 10.59 -27.99 61.67
C GLU A 606 10.94 -27.39 60.31
N VAL A 607 11.94 -26.50 60.23
CA VAL A 607 12.32 -25.76 59.02
C VAL A 607 13.67 -26.23 58.49
N TYR A 608 13.68 -26.65 57.22
CA TYR A 608 14.88 -27.08 56.50
C TYR A 608 15.27 -26.02 55.47
N ALA A 609 16.57 -25.75 55.38
CA ALA A 609 17.17 -24.87 54.38
C ALA A 609 18.01 -25.68 53.40
N VAL A 610 18.13 -25.19 52.16
CA VAL A 610 18.98 -25.80 51.14
C VAL A 610 20.29 -25.03 51.04
N ARG A 611 21.37 -25.72 51.36
CA ARG A 611 22.74 -25.26 51.15
C ARG A 611 23.29 -25.90 49.88
N ALA A 612 23.82 -25.08 48.98
CA ALA A 612 24.48 -25.52 47.76
C ALA A 612 25.99 -25.30 47.92
N ILE A 613 26.75 -26.37 47.71
CA ILE A 613 28.22 -26.36 47.64
C ILE A 613 28.57 -26.77 46.21
N ILE A 614 29.23 -25.86 45.49
CA ILE A 614 29.57 -26.05 44.06
C ILE A 614 31.07 -25.97 43.93
N GLU A 615 31.72 -27.06 43.56
CA GLU A 615 33.17 -27.15 43.41
C GLU A 615 33.54 -27.22 41.93
N ARG A 616 34.45 -26.34 41.49
CA ARG A 616 34.94 -26.33 40.11
C ARG A 616 35.88 -27.51 39.87
N GLU A 617 35.57 -28.32 38.87
CA GLU A 617 36.38 -29.47 38.45
C GLU A 617 37.19 -29.14 37.18
N SER A 618 36.60 -28.38 36.24
CA SER A 618 37.28 -27.91 35.03
C SER A 618 36.72 -26.58 34.49
N GLY A 619 37.45 -25.95 33.57
CA GLY A 619 37.12 -24.65 32.96
C GLY A 619 37.75 -23.46 33.70
N ASP A 620 37.85 -22.28 33.09
CA ASP A 620 38.40 -21.09 33.75
C ASP A 620 37.39 -20.45 34.74
N GLU A 621 37.89 -19.79 35.79
CA GLU A 621 37.06 -19.24 36.87
C GLU A 621 36.01 -18.23 36.38
N ALA A 622 36.39 -17.35 35.43
CA ALA A 622 35.50 -16.31 34.93
C ALA A 622 34.36 -16.88 34.07
N SER A 623 34.65 -17.90 33.27
CA SER A 623 33.64 -18.66 32.52
C SER A 623 32.75 -19.47 33.45
N TRP A 624 33.35 -20.19 34.42
CA TRP A 624 32.64 -20.98 35.43
C TRP A 624 31.61 -20.13 36.18
N LEU A 625 32.04 -19.03 36.81
CA LEU A 625 31.13 -18.14 37.55
C LEU A 625 29.95 -17.64 36.71
N ARG A 626 30.18 -17.38 35.42
CA ARG A 626 29.15 -16.90 34.50
C ARG A 626 28.11 -17.99 34.21
N VAL A 627 28.54 -19.20 33.88
CA VAL A 627 27.63 -20.30 33.52
C VAL A 627 26.94 -20.89 34.75
N THR A 628 27.64 -21.01 35.88
CA THR A 628 27.07 -21.45 37.16
C THR A 628 25.97 -20.52 37.64
N ARG A 629 26.07 -19.21 37.38
CA ARG A 629 24.99 -18.25 37.69
C ARG A 629 23.68 -18.60 36.99
N ASN A 630 23.77 -19.01 35.73
CA ASN A 630 22.60 -19.39 34.94
C ASN A 630 22.02 -20.71 35.45
N PHE A 631 22.89 -21.67 35.77
CA PHE A 631 22.49 -22.96 36.33
C PHE A 631 21.78 -22.82 37.68
N VAL A 632 22.33 -22.02 38.62
CA VAL A 632 21.66 -21.78 39.91
C VAL A 632 20.32 -21.08 39.71
N ASN A 633 20.19 -20.16 38.74
CA ASN A 633 18.89 -19.56 38.41
C ASN A 633 17.89 -20.59 37.87
N MET A 634 18.34 -21.63 37.15
CA MET A 634 17.48 -22.74 36.73
C MET A 634 17.05 -23.61 37.91
N LEU A 635 17.98 -23.98 38.80
CA LEU A 635 17.66 -24.71 40.03
C LEU A 635 16.63 -23.95 40.89
N ARG A 636 16.80 -22.63 41.06
CA ARG A 636 15.84 -21.78 41.78
C ARG A 636 14.43 -21.83 41.19
N LYS A 637 14.29 -21.92 39.86
CA LYS A 637 12.98 -22.07 39.21
C LYS A 637 12.33 -23.40 39.57
N GLN A 638 13.11 -24.49 39.70
CA GLN A 638 12.57 -25.78 40.12
C GLN A 638 12.07 -25.76 41.57
N PHE A 639 12.81 -25.11 42.47
CA PHE A 639 12.34 -24.88 43.84
C PHE A 639 11.03 -24.07 43.90
N LEU A 640 10.88 -23.06 43.03
CA LEU A 640 9.62 -22.31 42.92
C LEU A 640 8.48 -23.15 42.34
N LEU A 641 8.78 -24.01 41.35
CA LEU A 641 7.80 -24.92 40.76
C LEU A 641 7.26 -25.91 41.80
N TRP A 642 8.12 -26.47 42.65
CA TRP A 642 7.71 -27.34 43.74
C TRP A 642 6.62 -26.71 44.63
N ARG A 643 6.69 -25.40 44.91
CA ARG A 643 5.67 -24.72 45.73
C ARG A 643 4.27 -24.79 45.13
N THR A 644 4.18 -24.81 43.80
CA THR A 644 2.90 -24.86 43.07
C THR A 644 2.27 -26.25 43.04
N PHE A 645 3.01 -27.30 43.40
CA PHE A 645 2.49 -28.66 43.34
C PHE A 645 1.39 -28.90 44.39
N PRO A 646 0.31 -29.63 44.01
CA PRO A 646 -0.73 -30.06 44.95
C PRO A 646 -0.15 -30.92 46.07
N VAL A 647 -0.77 -30.87 47.25
CA VAL A 647 -0.33 -31.62 48.45
C VAL A 647 -0.22 -33.13 48.17
N GLY A 648 -1.14 -33.70 47.38
CA GLY A 648 -1.10 -35.12 47.02
C GLY A 648 0.15 -35.51 46.20
N LEU A 649 0.55 -34.67 45.25
CA LEU A 649 1.76 -34.92 44.44
C LEU A 649 3.03 -34.78 45.29
N LYS A 650 3.07 -33.80 46.20
CA LYS A 650 4.18 -33.64 47.15
C LYS A 650 4.35 -34.86 48.06
N ALA A 651 3.24 -35.44 48.52
CA ALA A 651 3.25 -36.66 49.32
C ALA A 651 3.76 -37.88 48.54
N GLU A 652 3.39 -38.00 47.25
CA GLU A 652 3.90 -39.06 46.37
C GLU A 652 5.43 -38.97 46.23
N TYR A 653 5.96 -37.77 45.98
CA TYR A 653 7.40 -37.53 45.95
C TYR A 653 8.09 -37.83 47.28
N GLY A 654 7.45 -37.53 48.41
CA GLY A 654 7.95 -37.92 49.73
C GLY A 654 8.06 -39.44 49.90
N GLN A 655 7.07 -40.21 49.42
CA GLN A 655 7.13 -41.67 49.43
C GLN A 655 8.23 -42.21 48.50
N ARG A 656 8.37 -41.66 47.29
CA ARG A 656 9.44 -42.05 46.36
C ARG A 656 10.83 -41.79 46.94
N GLY A 657 11.06 -40.62 47.53
CA GLY A 657 12.33 -40.32 48.18
C GLY A 657 12.64 -41.25 49.35
N MET A 658 11.64 -41.68 50.13
CA MET A 658 11.85 -42.69 51.16
C MET A 658 12.25 -44.07 50.59
N ARG A 659 11.70 -44.47 49.45
CA ARG A 659 12.11 -45.72 48.76
C ARG A 659 13.53 -45.64 48.22
N ALA A 660 13.89 -44.50 47.62
CA ALA A 660 15.24 -44.23 47.14
C ALA A 660 16.29 -44.33 48.26
N LEU A 661 15.99 -43.76 49.44
CA LEU A 661 16.89 -43.82 50.60
C LEU A 661 17.00 -45.23 51.22
N ARG A 662 15.98 -46.09 51.04
CA ARG A 662 16.00 -47.49 51.51
C ARG A 662 16.65 -48.46 50.51
N GLY A 663 17.04 -47.98 49.32
CA GLY A 663 17.63 -48.82 48.28
C GLY A 663 16.63 -49.73 47.56
N GLU A 664 15.33 -49.50 47.70
CA GLU A 664 14.28 -50.38 47.13
C GLU A 664 14.15 -50.26 45.60
N ASP A 665 14.59 -49.14 45.01
CA ASP A 665 14.52 -48.91 43.55
C ASP A 665 15.59 -49.66 42.74
N GLN A 666 16.69 -50.15 43.36
CA GLN A 666 17.69 -50.97 42.67
C GLN A 666 17.22 -52.41 42.42
N ALA A 667 16.18 -52.89 43.11
CA ALA A 667 15.66 -54.25 42.96
C ALA A 667 14.65 -54.41 41.81
N ALA A 668 14.18 -53.32 41.19
CA ALA A 668 13.16 -53.34 40.14
C ALA A 668 13.74 -53.30 38.70
N GLY A 669 15.07 -53.23 38.55
CA GLY A 669 15.76 -53.13 37.25
C GLY A 669 16.35 -54.43 36.71
N GLU A 670 16.28 -55.54 37.46
CA GLU A 670 16.70 -56.88 37.01
C GLU A 670 15.51 -57.86 37.01
N THR A 671 14.54 -57.64 36.12
CA THR A 671 13.63 -58.69 35.63
C THR A 671 13.22 -58.43 34.20
#